data_AF-A0AAW2LFG7-F1
#
_entry.id   AF-A0AAW2LFG7-F1
#
_cell.length_a   1.000
_cell.length_b   1.000
_cell.length_c   1.000
_cell.angle_alpha   90.00
_cell.angle_beta   90.00
_cell.angle_gamma   90.00
#
_symmetry.space_group_name_H-M   'P 1'
#
loop_
_entity.id
_entity.type
_entity.pdbx_description
1 polymer ?
#
loop_
_entity_poly.entity_id
_entity_poly.type
_entity_poly.pdbx_seq_one_letter_code
_entity_poly.pdbx_strand_id
1 'polypeptide(L)'
;MKFRAVWQIFFLLVFVGYIFIWAMLPTKTYKNSWTPKLNEKLNSTYFREHGTNLLLFSFPLMLIAALGCVYLHLQKKSNSESSKSCSRSLRHPAMAMAPLGIVNAVELIFAAMFAALLIWSLANYLYVSFQKLYMDTPTATEGQEKFRSVSLRVSYIGHTCWAFLFFPVTRGSSILPLVGLTSESSIKYHIWLGHVSMILFAAHSIGFIIYWAMTDQMYLMLQWSSTYLSNVAGFIAFVVSLGMWVTSIDRVRRKMFEVFFYTHHLYILYVFFYMLHVGVAYLCMILPGIYLFLIDRYLRFLQSRRRTRVVSTRLFPNGSMELTFAKNPELSYNPTSILFLHVPSICKLQWHPFTVVSSSNLEIDKLSVVIKSQGSWTQKLYKQLSSSLDHLEVSTEGPYGPASSPFLSRESLVMISGGSGITPFISIIREIIFRSTESKGKVPKVLLIAAFKNTTDLTMLDLLLPLSGTPLDISKLQLRIEAYITQEHESPLADAKKQIETKLFKPNPSDSPISEVLGKNSWLWLGAIISSSFVMFLILLGFVTCYHIYPVERRGENYHYSFKILWDMFLVCACVLIATSAIFLWQKKKISADGKQIQNVYLPTPTTSPSSWFCGSDRELESLPTQSLVQSTNVHFGARPDLKSAYILIYSFPILLIATLGCLCLHLEKYTDDSENRTPRDQRFVSWRQPVLVRGPLGIVSWTELSCLVMFVVLLVWSVSAYVHSMFKNITRQSTSKMGELVWEVKLDSVALLLGLVGNICLSFLFFPVTRGSPILRLVGLTSESTVKYHIWLGHTVLTLFTAHGLCYIIFWADTSDVGDAEME
;
A
#
# COMPACT_ATOMS: atom_id res chain seq x y z
N MET A 1 -23.34 23.67 -7.36
CA MET A 1 -22.33 22.58 -7.28
C MET A 1 -21.75 22.58 -5.87
N LYS A 2 -21.84 21.47 -5.10
CA LYS A 2 -21.43 21.46 -3.68
C LYS A 2 -19.96 21.88 -3.56
N PHE A 3 -19.64 22.84 -2.68
CA PHE A 3 -18.29 23.38 -2.39
C PHE A 3 -17.17 22.32 -2.50
N ARG A 4 -17.39 21.13 -1.94
CA ARG A 4 -16.48 19.98 -1.99
C ARG A 4 -16.11 19.49 -3.41
N ALA A 5 -17.08 19.41 -4.31
CA ALA A 5 -16.86 18.92 -5.67
C ALA A 5 -15.95 19.86 -6.48
N VAL A 6 -16.07 21.18 -6.26
CA VAL A 6 -15.23 22.19 -6.92
C VAL A 6 -13.76 22.00 -6.53
N TRP A 7 -13.46 21.85 -5.24
CA TRP A 7 -12.09 21.59 -4.77
C TRP A 7 -11.53 20.27 -5.29
N GLN A 8 -12.34 19.20 -5.30
CA GLN A 8 -11.90 17.90 -5.80
C GLN A 8 -11.59 17.93 -7.31
N ILE A 9 -12.41 18.63 -8.10
CA ILE A 9 -12.14 18.82 -9.54
C ILE A 9 -10.90 19.67 -9.75
N PHE A 10 -10.70 20.73 -8.96
CA PHE A 10 -9.48 21.55 -9.03
C PHE A 10 -8.23 20.71 -8.75
N PHE A 11 -8.19 19.95 -7.66
CA PHE A 11 -7.04 19.10 -7.34
C PHE A 11 -6.79 18.04 -8.42
N LEU A 12 -7.87 17.42 -8.93
CA LEU A 12 -7.77 16.44 -10.02
C LEU A 12 -7.19 17.08 -11.28
N LEU A 13 -7.64 18.27 -11.66
CA LEU A 13 -7.17 18.97 -12.86
C LEU A 13 -5.68 19.32 -12.76
N VAL A 14 -5.23 19.85 -11.61
CA VAL A 14 -3.81 20.15 -11.38
C VAL A 14 -2.97 18.86 -11.41
N PHE A 15 -3.46 17.78 -10.79
CA PHE A 15 -2.75 16.50 -10.78
C PHE A 15 -2.68 15.84 -12.16
N VAL A 16 -3.76 15.86 -12.94
CA VAL A 16 -3.77 15.35 -14.33
C VAL A 16 -2.82 16.17 -15.20
N GLY A 17 -2.81 17.51 -15.05
CA GLY A 17 -1.83 18.37 -15.71
C GLY A 17 -0.39 18.01 -15.36
N TYR A 18 -0.12 17.75 -14.07
CA TYR A 18 1.18 17.29 -13.61
C TYR A 18 1.61 15.95 -14.22
N ILE A 19 0.72 14.95 -14.27
CA ILE A 19 1.00 13.65 -14.91
C ILE A 19 1.19 13.80 -16.43
N PHE A 20 0.45 14.71 -17.07
CA PHE A 20 0.65 15.01 -18.49
C PHE A 20 2.06 15.54 -18.79
N ILE A 21 2.63 16.38 -17.91
CA ILE A 21 4.02 16.81 -18.05
C ILE A 21 4.99 15.63 -18.00
N TRP A 22 4.80 14.68 -17.08
CA TRP A 22 5.61 13.45 -17.03
C TRP A 22 5.49 12.61 -18.31
N ALA A 23 4.28 12.48 -18.87
CA ALA A 23 4.05 11.74 -20.11
C ALA A 23 4.68 12.42 -21.34
N MET A 24 4.75 13.75 -21.34
CA MET A 24 5.34 14.55 -22.42
C MET A 24 6.87 14.64 -22.32
N LEU A 25 7.44 14.61 -21.11
CA LEU A 25 8.88 14.72 -20.83
C LEU A 25 9.79 13.87 -21.76
N PRO A 26 9.50 12.59 -22.06
CA PRO A 26 10.34 11.76 -22.93
C PRO A 26 10.18 12.03 -24.44
N THR A 27 9.22 12.87 -24.85
CA THR A 27 8.88 13.08 -26.26
C THR A 27 9.79 14.07 -26.96
N LYS A 28 9.89 13.97 -28.30
CA LYS A 28 10.61 14.95 -29.13
C LYS A 28 10.02 16.35 -28.99
N THR A 29 8.70 16.45 -28.89
CA THR A 29 7.99 17.72 -28.75
C THR A 29 8.47 18.45 -27.51
N TYR A 30 8.56 17.75 -26.38
CA TYR A 30 9.07 18.35 -25.15
C TYR A 30 10.53 18.78 -25.32
N LYS A 31 11.42 17.86 -25.74
CA LYS A 31 12.86 18.11 -25.84
C LYS A 31 13.23 19.22 -26.84
N ASN A 32 12.61 19.23 -28.02
CA ASN A 32 13.02 20.09 -29.14
C ASN A 32 12.21 21.38 -29.25
N SER A 33 10.96 21.41 -28.77
CA SER A 33 10.08 22.58 -28.90
C SER A 33 9.80 23.25 -27.56
N TRP A 34 9.45 22.47 -26.53
CA TRP A 34 9.04 23.06 -25.25
C TRP A 34 10.23 23.47 -24.40
N THR A 35 11.23 22.60 -24.22
CA THR A 35 12.40 22.88 -23.36
C THR A 35 13.13 24.16 -23.78
N PRO A 36 13.45 24.42 -25.06
CA PRO A 36 14.11 25.67 -25.45
C PRO A 36 13.27 26.91 -25.14
N LYS A 37 11.97 26.90 -25.48
CA LYS A 37 11.04 28.02 -25.24
C LYS A 37 10.81 28.28 -23.75
N LEU A 38 10.73 27.22 -22.96
CA LEU A 38 10.57 27.31 -21.51
C LEU A 38 11.84 27.85 -20.87
N ASN A 39 13.01 27.35 -21.28
CA ASN A 39 14.28 27.85 -20.79
C ASN A 39 14.49 29.31 -21.19
N GLU A 40 14.17 29.73 -22.41
CA GLU A 40 14.26 31.15 -22.80
C GLU A 40 13.44 32.07 -21.87
N LYS A 41 12.26 31.64 -21.45
CA LYS A 41 11.36 32.42 -20.58
C LYS A 41 11.68 32.31 -19.08
N LEU A 42 12.17 31.15 -18.63
CA LEU A 42 12.29 30.80 -17.22
C LEU A 42 13.75 30.77 -16.72
N ASN A 43 14.73 30.76 -17.62
CA ASN A 43 16.15 30.86 -17.31
C ASN A 43 16.51 32.32 -17.03
N SER A 44 15.98 32.83 -15.92
CA SER A 44 16.26 34.19 -15.43
C SER A 44 17.54 34.21 -14.60
N THR A 45 18.04 35.42 -14.33
CA THR A 45 19.15 35.67 -13.38
C THR A 45 18.91 35.09 -11.99
N TYR A 46 17.65 34.87 -11.61
CA TYR A 46 17.26 34.42 -10.26
C TYR A 46 17.16 32.90 -10.14
N PHE A 47 16.57 32.20 -11.10
CA PHE A 47 16.27 30.77 -10.97
C PHE A 47 17.02 29.88 -11.95
N ARG A 48 17.60 30.44 -13.00
CA ARG A 48 18.41 29.76 -14.01
C ARG A 48 17.96 28.33 -14.36
N GLU A 49 18.82 27.32 -14.12
CA GLU A 49 18.60 25.90 -14.44
C GLU A 49 17.49 25.28 -13.59
N HIS A 50 17.19 25.86 -12.42
CA HIS A 50 16.10 25.42 -11.56
C HIS A 50 14.73 25.79 -12.15
N GLY A 51 14.61 26.95 -12.80
CA GLY A 51 13.34 27.62 -13.12
C GLY A 51 12.29 26.72 -13.79
N THR A 52 12.66 26.04 -14.89
CA THR A 52 11.72 25.19 -15.63
C THR A 52 11.22 24.01 -14.79
N ASN A 53 12.13 23.24 -14.17
CA ASN A 53 11.75 22.04 -13.44
C ASN A 53 11.07 22.37 -12.10
N LEU A 54 11.47 23.46 -11.45
CA LEU A 54 10.85 23.94 -10.23
C LEU A 54 9.39 24.36 -10.48
N LEU A 55 9.12 25.06 -11.59
CA LEU A 55 7.76 25.45 -11.96
C LEU A 55 6.90 24.25 -12.39
N LEU A 56 7.44 23.34 -13.19
CA LEU A 56 6.67 22.23 -13.75
C LEU A 56 6.47 21.08 -12.76
N PHE A 57 7.48 20.75 -11.95
CA PHE A 57 7.45 19.57 -11.09
C PHE A 57 7.30 19.89 -9.61
N SER A 58 7.91 20.98 -9.11
CA SER A 58 7.84 21.30 -7.69
C SER A 58 6.59 22.07 -7.30
N PHE A 59 6.33 23.18 -7.98
CA PHE A 59 5.26 24.11 -7.63
C PHE A 59 3.86 23.48 -7.58
N PRO A 60 3.41 22.64 -8.56
CA PRO A 60 2.06 22.10 -8.55
C PRO A 60 1.79 21.18 -7.34
N LEU A 61 2.76 20.36 -6.95
CA LEU A 61 2.61 19.46 -5.81
C LEU A 61 2.67 20.20 -4.48
N MET A 62 3.54 21.21 -4.35
CA MET A 62 3.58 22.07 -3.17
C MET A 62 2.27 22.86 -3.01
N LEU A 63 1.70 23.33 -4.13
CA LEU A 63 0.38 23.99 -4.15
C LEU A 63 -0.74 23.03 -3.71
N ILE A 64 -0.79 21.81 -4.26
CA ILE A 64 -1.76 20.78 -3.84
C ILE A 64 -1.61 20.49 -2.34
N ALA A 65 -0.37 20.37 -1.83
CA ALA A 65 -0.13 20.09 -0.42
C ALA A 65 -0.64 21.23 0.50
N ALA A 66 -0.33 22.48 0.16
CA ALA A 66 -0.75 23.65 0.95
C ALA A 66 -2.27 23.87 0.88
N LEU A 67 -2.86 23.85 -0.31
CA LEU A 67 -4.31 23.99 -0.50
C LEU A 67 -5.09 22.79 0.06
N GLY A 68 -4.50 21.60 0.02
CA GLY A 68 -5.03 20.39 0.64
C GLY A 68 -5.22 20.55 2.15
N CYS A 69 -4.30 21.24 2.82
CA CYS A 69 -4.44 21.58 4.23
C CYS A 69 -5.67 22.46 4.50
N VAL A 70 -5.88 23.50 3.67
CA VAL A 70 -7.04 24.39 3.78
C VAL A 70 -8.34 23.62 3.54
N TYR A 71 -8.38 22.78 2.50
CA TYR A 71 -9.53 21.95 2.19
C TYR A 71 -9.89 20.99 3.35
N LEU A 72 -8.91 20.30 3.93
CA LEU A 72 -9.12 19.38 5.05
C LEU A 72 -9.61 20.10 6.31
N HIS A 73 -9.10 21.32 6.56
CA HIS A 73 -9.58 22.15 7.66
C HIS A 73 -11.07 22.50 7.51
N LEU A 74 -11.46 22.98 6.32
CA LEU A 74 -12.86 23.33 6.04
C LEU A 74 -13.78 22.11 6.08
N GLN A 75 -13.29 20.95 5.63
CA GLN A 75 -14.03 19.70 5.71
C GLN A 75 -14.28 19.26 7.16
N LYS A 76 -13.29 19.42 8.06
CA LYS A 76 -13.45 19.10 9.49
C LYS A 76 -14.58 19.92 10.13
N LYS A 77 -14.75 21.19 9.73
CA LYS A 77 -15.79 22.11 10.24
C LYS A 77 -17.19 21.83 9.67
N SER A 78 -17.30 21.28 8.47
CA SER A 78 -18.56 21.04 7.76
C SER A 78 -19.26 19.71 8.13
N ASN A 79 -18.71 18.92 9.06
CA ASN A 79 -19.24 17.59 9.42
C ASN A 79 -20.52 17.63 10.31
N SER A 80 -21.43 18.57 10.07
CA SER A 80 -22.85 18.39 10.39
C SER A 80 -23.54 17.81 9.15
N GLU A 81 -23.79 16.51 9.18
CA GLU A 81 -24.73 15.74 8.36
C GLU A 81 -24.72 15.83 6.81
N SER A 82 -24.86 14.64 6.22
CA SER A 82 -25.47 14.34 4.91
C SER A 82 -24.58 14.11 3.67
N SER A 83 -24.93 13.00 3.01
CA SER A 83 -24.67 12.61 1.62
C SER A 83 -23.26 12.13 1.24
N LYS A 84 -22.96 10.86 1.55
CA LYS A 84 -21.94 10.05 0.86
C LYS A 84 -22.60 8.86 0.16
N SER A 85 -23.33 9.12 -0.93
CA SER A 85 -24.01 8.06 -1.69
C SER A 85 -23.21 7.57 -2.92
N CYS A 86 -22.57 8.46 -3.70
CA CYS A 86 -22.15 8.07 -5.05
C CYS A 86 -20.76 7.38 -5.19
N SER A 87 -19.83 7.52 -4.24
CA SER A 87 -18.44 7.02 -4.41
C SER A 87 -18.15 5.63 -3.76
N ARG A 88 -19.14 4.98 -3.15
CA ARG A 88 -18.91 3.75 -2.36
C ARG A 88 -18.55 2.52 -3.21
N SER A 89 -19.10 2.39 -4.42
CA SER A 89 -18.91 1.19 -5.26
C SER A 89 -17.45 0.95 -5.68
N LEU A 90 -16.71 2.01 -5.99
CA LEU A 90 -15.32 1.94 -6.46
C LEU A 90 -14.28 1.72 -5.36
N ARG A 91 -14.68 1.78 -4.08
CA ARG A 91 -13.79 1.60 -2.92
C ARG A 91 -13.81 0.18 -2.35
N HIS A 92 -14.58 -0.73 -2.96
CA HIS A 92 -14.58 -2.13 -2.55
C HIS A 92 -13.23 -2.79 -2.90
N PRO A 93 -12.73 -3.70 -2.05
CA PRO A 93 -11.53 -4.47 -2.35
C PRO A 93 -11.75 -5.26 -3.63
N ALA A 94 -10.92 -5.01 -4.64
CA ALA A 94 -11.03 -5.65 -5.95
C ALA A 94 -10.12 -6.87 -6.07
N MET A 95 -8.96 -6.82 -5.41
CA MET A 95 -8.05 -7.96 -5.29
C MET A 95 -7.47 -8.03 -3.88
N ALA A 96 -7.39 -9.26 -3.36
CA ALA A 96 -6.64 -9.60 -2.15
C ALA A 96 -5.70 -10.76 -2.50
N MET A 97 -4.58 -10.45 -3.15
CA MET A 97 -3.59 -11.45 -3.55
C MET A 97 -2.18 -11.04 -3.15
N ALA A 98 -1.37 -11.99 -2.71
CA ALA A 98 0.07 -11.79 -2.63
C ALA A 98 0.64 -11.68 -4.06
N PRO A 99 1.57 -10.74 -4.35
CA PRO A 99 2.28 -9.86 -3.42
C PRO A 99 1.62 -8.49 -3.17
N LEU A 100 0.50 -8.18 -3.82
CA LEU A 100 -0.12 -6.84 -3.85
C LEU A 100 -0.90 -6.46 -2.58
N GLY A 101 -1.27 -7.42 -1.74
CA GLY A 101 -2.09 -7.21 -0.55
C GLY A 101 -3.56 -6.92 -0.92
N ILE A 102 -4.28 -6.23 -0.03
CA ILE A 102 -5.66 -5.80 -0.29
C ILE A 102 -5.59 -4.49 -1.09
N VAL A 103 -6.05 -4.55 -2.35
CA VAL A 103 -6.02 -3.44 -3.30
C VAL A 103 -7.44 -3.20 -3.83
N ASN A 104 -7.88 -1.94 -3.82
CA ASN A 104 -9.17 -1.57 -4.40
C ASN A 104 -9.06 -1.39 -5.94
N ALA A 105 -10.20 -1.37 -6.65
CA ALA A 105 -10.19 -1.27 -8.12
C ALA A 105 -9.49 0.00 -8.62
N VAL A 106 -9.65 1.11 -7.89
CA VAL A 106 -9.04 2.40 -8.23
C VAL A 106 -7.52 2.35 -8.09
N GLU A 107 -7.01 1.72 -7.03
CA GLU A 107 -5.58 1.52 -6.79
C GLU A 107 -4.97 0.62 -7.87
N LEU A 108 -5.70 -0.40 -8.33
CA LEU A 108 -5.25 -1.26 -9.44
C LEU A 108 -5.17 -0.50 -10.76
N ILE A 109 -6.21 0.28 -11.09
CA ILE A 109 -6.21 1.14 -12.29
C ILE A 109 -5.04 2.13 -12.21
N PHE A 110 -4.83 2.76 -11.05
CA PHE A 110 -3.73 3.70 -10.85
C PHE A 110 -2.36 3.02 -11.02
N ALA A 111 -2.18 1.82 -10.47
CA ALA A 111 -0.95 1.04 -10.64
C ALA A 111 -0.71 0.66 -12.12
N ALA A 112 -1.76 0.26 -12.84
CA ALA A 112 -1.67 -0.05 -14.26
C ALA A 112 -1.34 1.20 -15.10
N MET A 113 -1.97 2.34 -14.81
CA MET A 113 -1.65 3.62 -15.45
C MET A 113 -0.21 4.06 -15.17
N PHE A 114 0.28 3.87 -13.94
CA PHE A 114 1.67 4.18 -13.59
C PHE A 114 2.64 3.26 -14.33
N ALA A 115 2.39 1.96 -14.39
CA ALA A 115 3.18 1.02 -15.19
C ALA A 115 3.20 1.39 -16.68
N ALA A 116 2.04 1.76 -17.24
CA ALA A 116 1.94 2.26 -18.61
C ALA A 116 2.75 3.53 -18.83
N LEU A 117 2.75 4.47 -17.87
CA LEU A 117 3.58 5.67 -17.91
C LEU A 117 5.08 5.33 -17.93
N LEU A 118 5.54 4.38 -17.12
CA LEU A 118 6.95 3.95 -17.12
C LEU A 118 7.34 3.30 -18.46
N ILE A 119 6.51 2.39 -18.98
CA ILE A 119 6.74 1.73 -20.29
C ILE A 119 6.75 2.76 -21.41
N TRP A 120 5.75 3.65 -21.46
CA TRP A 120 5.66 4.74 -22.42
C TRP A 120 6.90 5.63 -22.38
N SER A 121 7.36 5.96 -21.18
CA SER A 121 8.51 6.82 -20.99
C SER A 121 9.79 6.15 -21.45
N LEU A 122 10.01 4.88 -21.12
CA LEU A 122 11.19 4.13 -21.56
C LEU A 122 11.22 4.01 -23.09
N ALA A 123 10.09 3.61 -23.70
CA ALA A 123 9.98 3.46 -25.14
C ALA A 123 10.28 4.77 -25.88
N ASN A 124 9.70 5.89 -25.43
CA ASN A 124 9.94 7.19 -26.05
C ASN A 124 11.38 7.68 -25.84
N TYR A 125 11.93 7.53 -24.62
CA TYR A 125 13.32 7.91 -24.37
C TYR A 125 14.30 7.14 -25.27
N LEU A 126 14.08 5.84 -25.46
CA LEU A 126 14.90 5.02 -26.35
C LEU A 126 14.72 5.44 -27.81
N TYR A 127 13.47 5.60 -28.27
CA TYR A 127 13.17 6.05 -29.63
C TYR A 127 13.84 7.39 -29.96
N VAL A 128 13.76 8.37 -29.06
CA VAL A 128 14.38 9.69 -29.25
C VAL A 128 15.91 9.60 -29.21
N SER A 129 16.47 8.72 -28.38
CA SER A 129 17.93 8.62 -28.22
C SER A 129 18.60 7.88 -29.36
N PHE A 130 17.99 6.82 -29.89
CA PHE A 130 18.56 6.05 -31.00
C PHE A 130 18.53 6.82 -32.33
N GLN A 131 17.69 7.84 -32.47
CA GLN A 131 17.72 8.72 -33.64
C GLN A 131 18.85 9.73 -33.63
N LYS A 132 19.41 10.05 -32.46
CA LYS A 132 20.48 11.03 -32.30
C LYS A 132 21.54 10.45 -31.36
N LEU A 133 22.21 9.40 -31.82
CA LEU A 133 23.31 8.78 -31.10
C LEU A 133 24.46 9.78 -31.01
N TYR A 134 24.82 10.13 -29.79
CA TYR A 134 25.98 10.97 -29.51
C TYR A 134 27.16 10.04 -29.29
N MET A 135 28.09 10.00 -30.25
CA MET A 135 29.31 9.22 -30.14
C MET A 135 30.21 9.94 -29.13
N ASP A 136 30.27 9.44 -27.89
CA ASP A 136 31.04 10.07 -26.81
C ASP A 136 32.54 9.87 -27.02
N THR A 137 32.91 8.79 -27.70
CA THR A 137 34.28 8.50 -28.09
C THR A 137 34.33 8.18 -29.58
N PRO A 138 35.35 8.68 -30.31
CA PRO A 138 35.50 8.38 -31.74
C PRO A 138 35.79 6.90 -32.03
N THR A 139 36.11 6.11 -30.99
CA THR A 139 36.42 4.69 -31.05
C THR A 139 35.27 3.76 -30.64
N ALA A 140 34.17 4.29 -30.06
CA ALA A 140 33.05 3.45 -29.66
C ALA A 140 32.22 2.97 -30.85
N THR A 141 31.85 1.69 -30.80
CA THR A 141 30.92 1.09 -31.75
C THR A 141 29.49 1.58 -31.52
N GLU A 142 28.68 1.56 -32.58
CA GLU A 142 27.25 1.92 -32.49
C GLU A 142 26.50 1.09 -31.44
N GLY A 143 26.86 -0.19 -31.28
CA GLY A 143 26.31 -1.08 -30.27
C GLY A 143 26.64 -0.63 -28.84
N GLN A 144 27.89 -0.25 -28.58
CA GLN A 144 28.33 0.27 -27.29
C GLN A 144 27.59 1.57 -26.90
N GLU A 145 27.42 2.50 -27.85
CA GLU A 145 26.69 3.75 -27.59
C GLU A 145 25.19 3.54 -27.40
N LYS A 146 24.58 2.60 -28.14
CA LYS A 146 23.19 2.17 -27.87
C LYS A 146 23.06 1.60 -26.46
N PHE A 147 24.00 0.77 -26.02
CA PHE A 147 24.02 0.20 -24.68
C PHE A 147 24.17 1.25 -23.58
N ARG A 148 25.08 2.22 -23.76
CA ARG A 148 25.21 3.40 -22.88
C ARG A 148 23.92 4.18 -22.78
N SER A 149 23.28 4.42 -23.93
CA SER A 149 22.00 5.14 -24.00
C SER A 149 20.91 4.42 -23.22
N VAL A 150 20.77 3.10 -23.41
CA VAL A 150 19.81 2.27 -22.65
C VAL A 150 20.08 2.40 -21.15
N SER A 151 21.33 2.21 -20.72
CA SER A 151 21.74 2.28 -19.31
C SER A 151 21.40 3.65 -18.69
N LEU A 152 21.55 4.75 -19.43
CA LEU A 152 21.16 6.08 -18.99
C LEU A 152 19.64 6.29 -18.97
N ARG A 153 18.87 5.74 -19.91
CA ARG A 153 17.41 5.92 -19.93
C ARG A 153 16.70 5.11 -18.85
N VAL A 154 17.25 3.96 -18.48
CA VAL A 154 16.75 3.17 -17.36
C VAL A 154 16.78 3.97 -16.05
N SER A 155 17.81 4.78 -15.79
CA SER A 155 17.83 5.64 -14.59
C SER A 155 16.79 6.75 -14.62
N TYR A 156 16.45 7.28 -15.81
CA TYR A 156 15.41 8.32 -15.94
C TYR A 156 14.04 7.80 -15.48
N ILE A 157 13.73 6.54 -15.80
CA ILE A 157 12.53 5.85 -15.29
C ILE A 157 12.61 5.65 -13.77
N GLY A 158 13.80 5.35 -13.27
CA GLY A 158 14.08 5.29 -11.84
C GLY A 158 13.76 6.62 -11.13
N HIS A 159 14.15 7.75 -11.73
CA HIS A 159 13.85 9.09 -11.19
C HIS A 159 12.35 9.38 -11.13
N THR A 160 11.56 8.94 -12.11
CA THR A 160 10.09 9.04 -12.05
C THR A 160 9.54 8.27 -10.85
N CYS A 161 10.02 7.04 -10.60
CA CYS A 161 9.61 6.28 -9.41
C CYS A 161 10.00 6.99 -8.11
N TRP A 162 11.20 7.57 -8.10
CA TRP A 162 11.76 8.26 -6.94
C TRP A 162 11.00 9.55 -6.58
N ALA A 163 10.46 10.26 -7.58
CA ALA A 163 9.61 11.44 -7.38
C ALA A 163 8.38 11.12 -6.51
N PHE A 164 7.88 9.88 -6.54
CA PHE A 164 6.73 9.44 -5.75
C PHE A 164 7.11 8.67 -4.47
N LEU A 165 8.38 8.31 -4.27
CA LEU A 165 8.82 7.36 -3.23
C LEU A 165 8.56 7.84 -1.79
N PHE A 166 8.63 9.15 -1.56
CA PHE A 166 8.54 9.74 -0.22
C PHE A 166 7.12 10.12 0.22
N PHE A 167 6.17 10.31 -0.70
CA PHE A 167 4.77 10.60 -0.31
C PHE A 167 4.16 9.52 0.61
N PRO A 168 4.31 8.21 0.33
CA PRO A 168 3.64 7.19 1.13
C PRO A 168 4.18 7.04 2.57
N VAL A 169 5.35 7.62 2.87
CA VAL A 169 5.97 7.58 4.22
C VAL A 169 5.74 8.86 5.03
N THR A 170 5.07 9.86 4.45
CA THR A 170 4.69 11.09 5.14
C THR A 170 3.42 10.88 5.98
N ARG A 171 3.56 10.72 7.30
CA ARG A 171 2.44 10.29 8.16
C ARG A 171 1.40 11.40 8.39
N GLY A 172 1.84 12.66 8.46
CA GLY A 172 1.00 13.84 8.64
C GLY A 172 0.73 14.62 7.36
N SER A 173 0.93 14.04 6.16
CA SER A 173 0.74 14.75 4.89
C SER A 173 -0.72 15.00 4.55
N SER A 174 -1.01 16.17 3.97
CA SER A 174 -2.32 16.53 3.42
C SER A 174 -2.64 15.80 2.11
N ILE A 175 -1.64 15.27 1.41
CA ILE A 175 -1.84 14.63 0.09
C ILE A 175 -2.53 13.26 0.24
N LEU A 176 -2.14 12.44 1.23
CA LEU A 176 -2.70 11.10 1.38
C LEU A 176 -4.23 11.12 1.64
N PRO A 177 -4.75 11.97 2.56
CA PRO A 177 -6.20 12.08 2.76
C PRO A 177 -6.97 12.62 1.55
N LEU A 178 -6.36 13.47 0.71
CA LEU A 178 -7.00 13.97 -0.52
C LEU A 178 -7.31 12.83 -1.51
N VAL A 179 -6.38 11.89 -1.64
CA VAL A 179 -6.53 10.68 -2.47
C VAL A 179 -7.37 9.60 -1.75
N GLY A 180 -7.65 9.79 -0.46
CA GLY A 180 -8.42 8.86 0.36
C GLY A 180 -7.60 7.68 0.88
N LEU A 181 -6.28 7.83 0.95
CA LEU A 181 -5.34 6.86 1.51
C LEU A 181 -4.97 7.24 2.96
N THR A 182 -4.67 6.24 3.78
CA THR A 182 -4.02 6.44 5.09
C THR A 182 -2.53 6.22 4.96
N SER A 183 -1.74 6.78 5.88
CA SER A 183 -0.29 6.56 5.92
C SER A 183 0.09 5.09 6.10
N GLU A 184 -0.74 4.32 6.82
CA GLU A 184 -0.57 2.88 6.99
C GLU A 184 -0.84 2.12 5.70
N SER A 185 -1.95 2.43 5.01
CA SER A 185 -2.30 1.76 3.76
C SER A 185 -1.36 2.14 2.62
N SER A 186 -0.65 3.27 2.73
CA SER A 186 0.26 3.74 1.70
C SER A 186 1.66 3.12 1.75
N ILE A 187 2.09 2.54 2.88
CA ILE A 187 3.43 1.93 3.01
C ILE A 187 3.69 0.86 1.93
N LYS A 188 2.66 0.12 1.50
CA LYS A 188 2.78 -0.85 0.39
C LYS A 188 3.32 -0.21 -0.90
N TYR A 189 2.95 1.03 -1.19
CA TYR A 189 3.45 1.77 -2.35
C TYR A 189 4.90 2.19 -2.20
N HIS A 190 5.33 2.58 -0.99
CA HIS A 190 6.75 2.85 -0.73
C HIS A 190 7.60 1.60 -0.97
N ILE A 191 7.13 0.42 -0.53
CA ILE A 191 7.81 -0.86 -0.77
C ILE A 191 7.89 -1.14 -2.28
N TRP A 192 6.78 -1.01 -3.00
CA TRP A 192 6.75 -1.27 -4.45
C TRP A 192 7.65 -0.31 -5.24
N LEU A 193 7.49 1.01 -5.04
CA LEU A 193 8.32 2.04 -5.68
C LEU A 193 9.80 1.87 -5.30
N GLY A 194 10.07 1.46 -4.05
CA GLY A 194 11.40 1.12 -3.58
C GLY A 194 12.01 -0.03 -4.39
N HIS A 195 11.34 -1.18 -4.50
CA HIS A 195 11.86 -2.30 -5.28
C HIS A 195 12.05 -1.96 -6.76
N VAL A 196 11.08 -1.28 -7.39
CA VAL A 196 11.18 -0.89 -8.81
C VAL A 196 12.34 0.06 -9.02
N SER A 197 12.46 1.12 -8.21
CA SER A 197 13.57 2.08 -8.34
C SER A 197 14.93 1.44 -8.07
N MET A 198 15.04 0.54 -7.09
CA MET A 198 16.28 -0.18 -6.81
C MET A 198 16.73 -1.07 -7.96
N ILE A 199 15.80 -1.79 -8.62
CA ILE A 199 16.12 -2.58 -9.81
C ILE A 199 16.61 -1.70 -10.96
N LEU A 200 15.92 -0.57 -11.21
CA LEU A 200 16.28 0.36 -12.28
C LEU A 200 17.64 1.02 -12.03
N PHE A 201 17.91 1.48 -10.80
CA PHE A 201 19.20 2.09 -10.47
C PHE A 201 20.33 1.06 -10.46
N ALA A 202 20.09 -0.18 -10.00
CA ALA A 202 21.09 -1.24 -10.10
C ALA A 202 21.42 -1.58 -11.57
N ALA A 203 20.40 -1.69 -12.43
CA ALA A 203 20.60 -1.91 -13.86
C ALA A 203 21.37 -0.76 -14.52
N HIS A 204 21.08 0.49 -14.14
CA HIS A 204 21.84 1.66 -14.57
C HIS A 204 23.32 1.58 -14.15
N SER A 205 23.60 1.36 -12.85
CA SER A 205 24.97 1.30 -12.34
C SER A 205 25.78 0.15 -12.94
N ILE A 206 25.21 -1.04 -13.01
CA ILE A 206 25.85 -2.21 -13.61
C ILE A 206 26.07 -1.98 -15.12
N GLY A 207 25.10 -1.39 -15.81
CA GLY A 207 25.22 -1.05 -17.22
C GLY A 207 26.37 -0.08 -17.51
N PHE A 208 26.56 0.95 -16.68
CA PHE A 208 27.70 1.86 -16.82
C PHE A 208 29.05 1.20 -16.50
N ILE A 209 29.11 0.32 -15.49
CA ILE A 209 30.32 -0.45 -15.19
C ILE A 209 30.71 -1.34 -16.38
N ILE A 210 29.74 -2.05 -16.97
CA ILE A 210 29.97 -2.88 -18.17
C ILE A 210 30.42 -2.00 -19.34
N TYR A 211 29.75 -0.87 -19.58
CA TYR A 211 30.11 0.05 -20.66
C TYR A 211 31.55 0.55 -20.52
N TRP A 212 31.95 1.02 -19.34
CA TRP A 212 33.32 1.49 -19.10
C TRP A 212 34.37 0.37 -19.17
N ALA A 213 34.01 -0.86 -18.81
CA ALA A 213 34.88 -2.01 -19.03
C ALA A 213 35.04 -2.34 -20.52
N MET A 214 33.98 -2.19 -21.32
CA MET A 214 34.00 -2.43 -22.77
C MET A 214 34.77 -1.36 -23.55
N THR A 215 34.87 -0.13 -23.04
CA THR A 215 35.54 0.99 -23.70
C THR A 215 36.91 1.34 -23.09
N ASP A 216 37.40 0.52 -22.15
CA ASP A 216 38.66 0.75 -21.40
C ASP A 216 38.70 2.08 -20.63
N GLN A 217 37.55 2.57 -20.17
CA GLN A 217 37.38 3.85 -19.47
C GLN A 217 37.01 3.69 -17.99
N MET A 218 37.46 2.61 -17.34
CA MET A 218 37.15 2.35 -15.93
C MET A 218 37.57 3.47 -14.96
N TYR A 219 38.57 4.28 -15.33
CA TYR A 219 38.99 5.44 -14.54
C TYR A 219 37.87 6.49 -14.36
N LEU A 220 36.90 6.57 -15.28
CA LEU A 220 35.75 7.49 -15.18
C LEU A 220 34.89 7.21 -13.95
N MET A 221 34.88 5.96 -13.45
CA MET A 221 34.19 5.59 -12.22
C MET A 221 34.73 6.36 -11.00
N LEU A 222 36.01 6.69 -11.00
CA LEU A 222 36.69 7.43 -9.93
C LEU A 222 36.74 8.94 -10.18
N GLN A 223 36.08 9.44 -11.23
CA GLN A 223 36.11 10.85 -11.56
C GLN A 223 35.13 11.68 -10.73
N TRP A 224 35.67 12.69 -10.07
CA TRP A 224 34.91 13.77 -9.45
C TRP A 224 35.06 15.04 -10.30
N SER A 225 34.07 15.32 -11.15
CA SER A 225 34.11 16.50 -12.01
C SER A 225 33.64 17.75 -11.28
N SER A 226 34.26 18.88 -11.62
CA SER A 226 33.83 20.21 -11.17
C SER A 226 32.75 20.81 -12.08
N THR A 227 32.62 20.33 -13.31
CA THR A 227 31.75 20.90 -14.35
C THR A 227 30.53 20.03 -14.67
N TYR A 228 30.58 18.73 -14.39
CA TYR A 228 29.48 17.80 -14.62
C TYR A 228 29.31 16.83 -13.45
N LEU A 229 28.37 15.89 -13.58
CA LEU A 229 28.03 14.91 -12.54
C LEU A 229 29.25 14.17 -11.95
N SER A 230 29.20 13.89 -10.64
CA SER A 230 30.24 13.10 -9.96
C SER A 230 29.91 11.61 -10.03
N ASN A 231 30.76 10.83 -10.73
CA ASN A 231 30.60 9.39 -10.84
C ASN A 231 30.93 8.68 -9.52
N VAL A 232 31.90 9.19 -8.77
CA VAL A 232 32.25 8.71 -7.42
C VAL A 232 31.04 8.81 -6.49
N ALA A 233 30.34 9.94 -6.51
CA ALA A 233 29.12 10.10 -5.71
C ALA A 233 28.04 9.08 -6.12
N GLY A 234 27.89 8.81 -7.42
CA GLY A 234 26.99 7.78 -7.93
C GLY A 234 27.36 6.37 -7.46
N PHE A 235 28.65 6.02 -7.47
CA PHE A 235 29.14 4.73 -6.99
C PHE A 235 28.92 4.55 -5.49
N ILE A 236 29.21 5.58 -4.67
CA ILE A 236 28.93 5.55 -3.22
C ILE A 236 27.43 5.36 -2.98
N ALA A 237 26.59 6.12 -3.69
CA ALA A 237 25.14 5.99 -3.60
C ALA A 237 24.67 4.57 -3.98
N PHE A 238 25.25 3.96 -5.03
CA PHE A 238 24.95 2.59 -5.44
C PHE A 238 25.28 1.58 -4.33
N VAL A 239 26.48 1.60 -3.75
CA VAL A 239 26.89 0.67 -2.68
C VAL A 239 25.99 0.81 -1.44
N VAL A 240 25.73 2.05 -1.01
CA VAL A 240 24.85 2.32 0.14
C VAL A 240 23.44 1.82 -0.12
N SER A 241 22.89 2.11 -1.30
CA SER A 241 21.54 1.69 -1.68
C SER A 241 21.43 0.17 -1.77
N LEU A 242 22.44 -0.53 -2.29
CA LEU A 242 22.47 -1.99 -2.35
C LEU A 242 22.38 -2.61 -0.95
N GLY A 243 23.14 -2.10 0.03
CA GLY A 243 23.05 -2.54 1.42
C GLY A 243 21.67 -2.31 2.05
N MET A 244 21.06 -1.16 1.78
CA MET A 244 19.67 -0.87 2.19
C MET A 244 18.66 -1.82 1.53
N TRP A 245 18.87 -2.19 0.27
CA TRP A 245 17.94 -3.02 -0.49
C TRP A 245 17.97 -4.48 -0.08
N VAL A 246 19.17 -5.06 0.10
CA VAL A 246 19.32 -6.46 0.55
C VAL A 246 18.64 -6.66 1.90
N THR A 247 18.80 -5.70 2.81
CA THR A 247 18.20 -5.76 4.15
C THR A 247 16.69 -5.47 4.17
N SER A 248 16.14 -4.83 3.14
CA SER A 248 14.70 -4.56 3.02
C SER A 248 13.88 -5.72 2.44
N ILE A 249 14.55 -6.75 1.89
CA ILE A 249 13.90 -7.97 1.39
C ILE A 249 13.10 -8.63 2.52
N ASP A 250 11.87 -9.03 2.21
CA ASP A 250 10.90 -9.50 3.20
C ASP A 250 11.41 -10.64 4.10
N ARG A 251 12.13 -11.61 3.51
CA ARG A 251 12.75 -12.72 4.26
C ARG A 251 13.81 -12.26 5.25
N VAL A 252 14.64 -11.29 4.85
CA VAL A 252 15.73 -10.75 5.68
C VAL A 252 15.15 -9.88 6.77
N ARG A 253 14.28 -8.92 6.42
CA ARG A 253 13.62 -8.01 7.35
C ARG A 253 12.83 -8.75 8.45
N ARG A 254 12.13 -9.83 8.12
CA ARG A 254 11.36 -10.61 9.12
C ARG A 254 12.25 -11.35 10.12
N LYS A 255 13.42 -11.82 9.69
CA LYS A 255 14.39 -12.54 10.56
C LYS A 255 15.29 -11.59 11.34
N MET A 256 15.71 -10.49 10.71
CA MET A 256 16.70 -9.54 11.25
C MET A 256 16.16 -8.10 11.16
N PHE A 257 15.08 -7.83 11.91
CA PHE A 257 14.42 -6.52 11.87
C PHE A 257 15.32 -5.37 12.32
N GLU A 258 16.17 -5.59 13.33
CA GLU A 258 17.09 -4.55 13.83
C GLU A 258 18.13 -4.15 12.78
N VAL A 259 18.71 -5.14 12.08
CA VAL A 259 19.66 -4.88 10.98
C VAL A 259 18.99 -4.05 9.90
N PHE A 260 17.81 -4.48 9.44
CA PHE A 260 16.99 -3.70 8.49
C PHE A 260 16.75 -2.27 8.98
N PHE A 261 16.33 -2.11 10.23
CA PHE A 261 15.99 -0.80 10.78
C PHE A 261 17.19 0.14 10.74
N TYR A 262 18.38 -0.29 11.19
CA TYR A 262 19.57 0.55 11.22
C TYR A 262 20.15 0.80 9.82
N THR A 263 20.24 -0.22 8.96
CA THR A 263 20.74 -0.02 7.58
C THR A 263 19.82 0.88 6.78
N HIS A 264 18.50 0.82 6.99
CA HIS A 264 17.57 1.67 6.25
C HIS A 264 17.75 3.16 6.57
N HIS A 265 18.27 3.53 7.74
CA HIS A 265 18.62 4.93 8.07
C HIS A 265 19.76 5.50 7.20
N LEU A 266 20.53 4.64 6.53
CA LEU A 266 21.52 5.07 5.54
C LEU A 266 20.87 5.77 4.32
N TYR A 267 19.53 5.85 4.26
CA TYR A 267 18.82 6.68 3.28
C TYR A 267 19.32 8.13 3.28
N ILE A 268 19.75 8.67 4.44
CA ILE A 268 20.28 10.04 4.54
C ILE A 268 21.58 10.17 3.72
N LEU A 269 22.48 9.20 3.89
CA LEU A 269 23.75 9.13 3.16
C LEU A 269 23.50 8.90 1.66
N TYR A 270 22.57 8.01 1.33
CA TYR A 270 22.15 7.74 -0.05
C TYR A 270 21.60 9.02 -0.72
N VAL A 271 20.64 9.70 -0.11
CA VAL A 271 20.06 10.95 -0.64
C VAL A 271 21.16 12.00 -0.86
N PHE A 272 22.10 12.15 0.08
CA PHE A 272 23.21 13.11 -0.04
C PHE A 272 24.09 12.85 -1.27
N PHE A 273 24.62 11.64 -1.42
CA PHE A 273 25.46 11.31 -2.56
C PHE A 273 24.69 11.21 -3.88
N TYR A 274 23.43 10.78 -3.83
CA TYR A 274 22.53 10.81 -4.99
C TYR A 274 22.35 12.25 -5.50
N MET A 275 22.13 13.25 -4.63
CA MET A 275 22.00 14.64 -5.10
C MET A 275 23.28 15.12 -5.79
N LEU A 276 24.45 14.82 -5.21
CA LEU A 276 25.75 15.17 -5.78
C LEU A 276 26.04 14.49 -7.12
N HIS A 277 25.43 13.33 -7.37
CA HIS A 277 25.51 12.66 -8.66
C HIS A 277 24.55 13.29 -9.67
N VAL A 278 23.26 13.38 -9.36
CA VAL A 278 22.22 13.65 -10.37
C VAL A 278 22.02 15.15 -10.69
N GLY A 279 22.27 16.03 -9.72
CA GLY A 279 22.26 17.49 -9.93
C GLY A 279 20.92 18.21 -9.82
N VAL A 280 20.98 19.51 -10.08
CA VAL A 280 19.91 20.49 -9.88
C VAL A 280 18.63 20.14 -10.62
N ALA A 281 18.73 19.79 -11.90
CA ALA A 281 17.57 19.57 -12.76
C ALA A 281 16.65 18.47 -12.20
N TYR A 282 17.23 17.36 -11.77
CA TYR A 282 16.48 16.24 -11.21
C TYR A 282 16.11 16.47 -9.75
N LEU A 283 16.93 17.19 -8.97
CA LEU A 283 16.58 17.62 -7.61
C LEU A 283 15.21 18.32 -7.62
N CYS A 284 14.99 19.25 -8.54
CA CYS A 284 13.70 19.94 -8.69
C CYS A 284 12.51 19.02 -9.05
N MET A 285 12.76 17.85 -9.66
CA MET A 285 11.69 16.89 -10.00
C MET A 285 11.20 16.08 -8.78
N ILE A 286 12.14 15.74 -7.89
CA ILE A 286 11.89 14.91 -6.69
C ILE A 286 11.67 15.75 -5.42
N LEU A 287 11.98 17.05 -5.49
CA LEU A 287 11.98 17.97 -4.36
C LEU A 287 10.69 17.90 -3.54
N PRO A 288 9.46 17.90 -4.10
CA PRO A 288 8.24 17.91 -3.28
C PRO A 288 8.14 16.73 -2.32
N GLY A 289 8.50 15.53 -2.77
CA GLY A 289 8.45 14.33 -1.94
C GLY A 289 9.41 14.43 -0.75
N ILE A 290 10.65 14.83 -1.01
CA ILE A 290 11.68 15.02 0.03
C ILE A 290 11.29 16.17 0.96
N TYR A 291 10.80 17.28 0.41
CA TYR A 291 10.45 18.48 1.16
C TYR A 291 9.34 18.21 2.18
N LEU A 292 8.25 17.57 1.75
CA LEU A 292 7.16 17.19 2.65
C LEU A 292 7.60 16.13 3.67
N PHE A 293 8.48 15.20 3.27
CA PHE A 293 9.07 14.23 4.19
C PHE A 293 9.94 14.88 5.27
N LEU A 294 10.74 15.89 4.92
CA LEU A 294 11.54 16.65 5.87
C LEU A 294 10.65 17.40 6.88
N ILE A 295 9.59 18.05 6.42
CA ILE A 295 8.61 18.71 7.30
C ILE A 295 7.99 17.69 8.27
N ASP A 296 7.46 16.58 7.75
CA ASP A 296 6.81 15.53 8.54
C ASP A 296 7.79 14.87 9.54
N ARG A 297 9.02 14.58 9.10
CA ARG A 297 10.08 14.03 9.97
C ARG A 297 10.48 15.01 11.06
N TYR A 298 10.62 16.30 10.75
CA TYR A 298 11.04 17.29 11.72
C TYR A 298 9.93 17.61 12.74
N LEU A 299 8.67 17.66 12.31
CA LEU A 299 7.53 17.78 13.22
C LEU A 299 7.45 16.60 14.21
N ARG A 300 7.67 15.37 13.75
CA ARG A 300 7.76 14.19 14.62
C ARG A 300 8.93 14.28 15.60
N PHE A 301 10.09 14.73 15.13
CA PHE A 301 11.23 15.00 16.01
C PHE A 301 10.86 16.00 17.12
N LEU A 302 10.23 17.13 16.79
CA LEU A 302 9.78 18.12 17.76
C LEU A 302 8.72 17.56 18.73
N GLN A 303 7.80 16.71 18.25
CA GLN A 303 6.84 15.98 19.09
C GLN A 303 7.56 15.06 20.09
N SER A 304 8.54 14.30 19.62
CA SER A 304 9.27 13.30 20.42
C SER A 304 10.07 13.90 21.59
N ARG A 305 10.42 15.19 21.51
CA ARG A 305 11.12 15.91 22.59
C ARG A 305 10.25 16.13 23.82
N ARG A 306 8.92 15.97 23.72
CA ARG A 306 8.01 16.05 24.86
C ARG A 306 7.93 14.69 25.56
N ARG A 307 8.00 14.70 26.89
CA ARG A 307 7.71 13.53 27.73
C ARG A 307 6.21 13.46 27.97
N THR A 308 5.67 12.25 27.91
CA THR A 308 4.24 11.99 28.07
C THR A 308 3.93 11.45 29.44
N ARG A 309 2.91 12.01 30.09
CA ARG A 309 2.47 11.58 31.42
C ARG A 309 1.81 10.20 31.35
N VAL A 310 2.49 9.20 31.89
CA VAL A 310 1.91 7.87 32.15
C VAL A 310 1.05 7.97 33.41
N VAL A 311 -0.21 7.53 33.33
CA VAL A 311 -1.16 7.56 34.44
C VAL A 311 -1.14 6.24 35.19
N SER A 312 -1.25 5.14 34.47
CA SER A 312 -1.30 3.80 35.05
C SER A 312 -0.75 2.74 34.10
N THR A 313 -0.35 1.61 34.67
CA THR A 313 -0.08 0.38 33.93
C THR A 313 -0.88 -0.78 34.53
N ARG A 314 -1.36 -1.70 33.68
CA ARG A 314 -1.95 -2.97 34.09
C ARG A 314 -1.16 -4.12 33.51
N LEU A 315 -0.80 -5.08 34.35
CA LEU A 315 -0.08 -6.28 33.95
C LEU A 315 -1.05 -7.47 33.94
N PHE A 316 -1.11 -8.15 32.79
CA PHE A 316 -1.96 -9.31 32.58
C PHE A 316 -1.15 -10.61 32.75
N PRO A 317 -1.78 -11.70 33.22
CA PRO A 317 -1.12 -12.99 33.41
C PRO A 317 -0.51 -13.57 32.13
N ASN A 318 -1.07 -13.24 30.97
CA ASN A 318 -0.60 -13.67 29.66
C ASN A 318 0.65 -12.93 29.12
N GLY A 319 1.28 -12.09 29.94
CA GLY A 319 2.42 -11.27 29.54
C GLY A 319 2.05 -10.05 28.69
N SER A 320 0.78 -9.64 28.68
CA SER A 320 0.34 -8.37 28.10
C SER A 320 0.35 -7.27 29.16
N MET A 321 0.53 -6.03 28.72
CA MET A 321 0.52 -4.85 29.58
C MET A 321 -0.27 -3.72 28.92
N GLU A 322 -1.21 -3.12 29.67
CA GLU A 322 -1.90 -1.89 29.27
C GLU A 322 -1.15 -0.70 29.85
N LEU A 323 -0.84 0.29 29.00
CA LEU A 323 -0.28 1.58 29.42
C LEU A 323 -1.32 2.66 29.14
N THR A 324 -1.70 3.41 30.17
CA THR A 324 -2.64 4.53 30.06
C THR A 324 -1.89 5.85 30.22
N PHE A 325 -2.05 6.73 29.26
CA PHE A 325 -1.45 8.06 29.20
C PHE A 325 -2.51 9.14 29.43
N ALA A 326 -2.08 10.29 29.95
CA ALA A 326 -2.93 11.47 30.00
C ALA A 326 -3.05 12.06 28.59
N LYS A 327 -4.26 12.45 28.20
CA LYS A 327 -4.60 12.99 26.90
C LYS A 327 -5.21 14.38 27.06
N ASN A 328 -4.85 15.31 26.18
CA ASN A 328 -5.57 16.58 26.08
C ASN A 328 -6.99 16.32 25.52
N PRO A 329 -8.07 16.78 26.17
CA PRO A 329 -9.45 16.61 25.70
C PRO A 329 -9.69 17.04 24.25
N GLU A 330 -8.94 18.02 23.74
CA GLU A 330 -9.06 18.50 22.36
C GLU A 330 -8.51 17.52 21.32
N LEU A 331 -7.67 16.56 21.73
CA LEU A 331 -7.13 15.55 20.85
C LEU A 331 -8.21 14.52 20.53
N SER A 332 -8.63 14.50 19.27
CA SER A 332 -9.59 13.54 18.72
C SER A 332 -8.89 12.51 17.86
N TYR A 333 -9.23 11.24 18.04
CA TYR A 333 -8.72 10.14 17.23
C TYR A 333 -9.83 9.13 16.97
N ASN A 334 -9.73 8.43 15.83
CA ASN A 334 -10.70 7.42 15.46
C ASN A 334 -10.27 6.03 15.97
N PRO A 335 -11.21 5.08 16.11
CA PRO A 335 -10.86 3.69 16.38
C PRO A 335 -9.83 3.15 15.40
N THR A 336 -9.06 2.16 15.83
CA THR A 336 -7.94 1.54 15.08
C THR A 336 -6.73 2.45 14.84
N SER A 337 -6.63 3.59 15.53
CA SER A 337 -5.44 4.44 15.46
C SER A 337 -4.23 3.76 16.11
N ILE A 338 -3.03 4.12 15.65
CA ILE A 338 -1.73 3.65 16.13
C ILE A 338 -0.99 4.80 16.83
N LEU A 339 -0.42 4.51 17.99
CA LEU A 339 0.51 5.37 18.71
C LEU A 339 1.91 4.76 18.65
N PHE A 340 2.92 5.55 18.33
CA PHE A 340 4.31 5.10 18.41
C PHE A 340 4.89 5.46 19.77
N LEU A 341 5.53 4.48 20.41
CA LEU A 341 6.17 4.63 21.70
C LEU A 341 7.69 4.57 21.60
N HIS A 342 8.34 5.43 22.36
CA HIS A 342 9.77 5.40 22.61
C HIS A 342 10.03 5.47 24.11
N VAL A 343 10.80 4.50 24.61
CA VAL A 343 11.18 4.38 26.02
C VAL A 343 12.71 4.41 26.09
N PRO A 344 13.32 5.57 26.38
CA PRO A 344 14.77 5.77 26.30
C PRO A 344 15.59 4.84 27.20
N SER A 345 15.03 4.41 28.33
CA SER A 345 15.65 3.48 29.27
C SER A 345 15.86 2.07 28.68
N ILE A 346 15.09 1.71 27.65
CA ILE A 346 15.21 0.41 26.96
C ILE A 346 16.09 0.56 25.72
N CYS A 347 15.79 1.56 24.88
CA CYS A 347 16.54 1.85 23.67
C CYS A 347 16.41 3.33 23.30
N LYS A 348 17.53 3.95 22.93
CA LYS A 348 17.62 5.39 22.62
C LYS A 348 17.04 5.79 21.25
N LEU A 349 16.85 4.83 20.33
CA LEU A 349 16.53 5.10 18.92
C LEU A 349 15.28 4.40 18.40
N GLN A 350 14.81 3.34 19.06
CA GLN A 350 13.71 2.52 18.56
C GLN A 350 12.34 3.10 18.90
N TRP A 351 11.49 3.18 17.88
CA TRP A 351 10.08 3.57 17.98
C TRP A 351 9.21 2.39 17.60
N HIS A 352 8.28 2.01 18.48
CA HIS A 352 7.41 0.84 18.28
C HIS A 352 5.94 1.25 18.13
N PRO A 353 5.25 0.82 17.05
CA PRO A 353 3.83 1.10 16.87
C PRO A 353 2.96 0.19 17.74
N PHE A 354 1.96 0.77 18.41
CA PHE A 354 0.93 0.04 19.13
C PHE A 354 -0.45 0.60 18.83
N THR A 355 -1.43 -0.27 18.66
CA THR A 355 -2.83 0.14 18.46
C THR A 355 -3.39 0.75 19.73
N VAL A 356 -4.02 1.91 19.60
CA VAL A 356 -4.77 2.58 20.65
C VAL A 356 -6.03 1.77 20.93
N VAL A 357 -6.23 1.35 22.17
CA VAL A 357 -7.39 0.52 22.58
C VAL A 357 -8.51 1.37 23.18
N SER A 358 -8.21 2.57 23.68
CA SER A 358 -9.19 3.51 24.19
C SER A 358 -10.07 4.11 23.08
N SER A 359 -11.22 4.67 23.46
CA SER A 359 -12.05 5.51 22.57
C SER A 359 -11.88 6.97 22.93
N SER A 360 -11.72 7.83 21.93
CA SER A 360 -11.55 9.27 22.13
C SER A 360 -12.78 9.96 22.75
N ASN A 361 -13.96 9.37 22.56
CA ASN A 361 -15.23 9.92 23.03
C ASN A 361 -15.60 9.38 24.41
N LEU A 362 -15.32 8.10 24.67
CA LEU A 362 -15.56 7.47 25.96
C LEU A 362 -14.55 7.91 27.02
N GLU A 363 -13.27 7.96 26.66
CA GLU A 363 -12.15 8.29 27.55
C GLU A 363 -11.56 9.66 27.15
N ILE A 364 -12.20 10.74 27.61
CA ILE A 364 -11.93 12.12 27.17
C ILE A 364 -10.51 12.57 27.52
N ASP A 365 -10.00 12.21 28.70
CA ASP A 365 -8.71 12.65 29.26
C ASP A 365 -7.64 11.56 29.27
N LYS A 366 -7.95 10.37 28.73
CA LYS A 366 -7.06 9.20 28.75
C LYS A 366 -6.86 8.63 27.36
N LEU A 367 -5.70 8.02 27.15
CA LEU A 367 -5.38 7.24 25.96
C LEU A 367 -4.62 6.00 26.40
N SER A 368 -5.11 4.80 26.05
CA SER A 368 -4.43 3.56 26.42
C SER A 368 -4.02 2.72 25.22
N VAL A 369 -2.92 1.98 25.40
CA VAL A 369 -2.36 1.02 24.44
C VAL A 369 -2.06 -0.29 25.16
N VAL A 370 -2.14 -1.39 24.42
CA VAL A 370 -1.86 -2.73 24.96
C VAL A 370 -0.68 -3.35 24.22
N ILE A 371 0.29 -3.85 24.98
CA ILE A 371 1.55 -4.36 24.48
C ILE A 371 1.72 -5.80 24.94
N LYS A 372 1.96 -6.74 24.02
CA LYS A 372 2.27 -8.14 24.35
C LYS A 372 3.78 -8.37 24.40
N SER A 373 4.26 -9.04 25.44
CA SER A 373 5.67 -9.40 25.61
C SER A 373 6.07 -10.54 24.67
N GLN A 374 6.56 -10.20 23.47
CA GLN A 374 7.00 -11.17 22.44
C GLN A 374 8.41 -10.92 21.90
N GLY A 375 8.89 -9.68 21.94
CA GLY A 375 10.20 -9.30 21.41
C GLY A 375 11.15 -8.84 22.50
N SER A 376 12.44 -8.70 22.17
CA SER A 376 13.47 -8.23 23.09
C SER A 376 13.11 -6.90 23.76
N TRP A 377 12.57 -5.94 22.99
CA TRP A 377 12.14 -4.64 23.49
C TRP A 377 10.93 -4.75 24.44
N THR A 378 9.88 -5.49 24.05
CA THR A 378 8.66 -5.61 24.87
C THR A 378 8.87 -6.42 26.14
N GLN A 379 9.76 -7.42 26.11
CA GLN A 379 10.17 -8.19 27.30
C GLN A 379 10.94 -7.32 28.30
N LYS A 380 11.86 -6.47 27.83
CA LYS A 380 12.57 -5.51 28.70
C LYS A 380 11.60 -4.53 29.35
N LEU A 381 10.63 -4.01 28.58
CA LEU A 381 9.60 -3.12 29.11
C LEU A 381 8.74 -3.81 30.18
N TYR A 382 8.29 -5.03 29.91
CA TYR A 382 7.51 -5.81 30.89
C TYR A 382 8.29 -6.04 32.18
N LYS A 383 9.58 -6.41 32.08
CA LYS A 383 10.46 -6.59 33.25
C LYS A 383 10.60 -5.29 34.05
N GLN A 384 10.80 -4.15 33.38
CA GLN A 384 10.85 -2.84 34.04
C GLN A 384 9.54 -2.52 34.79
N LEU A 385 8.39 -2.71 34.14
CA LEU A 385 7.09 -2.42 34.73
C LEU A 385 6.70 -3.38 35.86
N SER A 386 7.18 -4.62 35.80
CA SER A 386 7.00 -5.60 36.87
C SER A 386 7.78 -5.22 38.14
N SER A 387 8.91 -4.53 38.01
CA SER A 387 9.62 -3.95 39.17
C SER A 387 8.92 -2.69 39.71
N SER A 388 9.19 -2.30 40.96
CA SER A 388 8.63 -1.09 41.56
C SER A 388 9.34 0.16 41.03
N LEU A 389 8.84 0.72 39.92
CA LEU A 389 9.31 2.00 39.38
C LEU A 389 8.34 3.12 39.75
N ASP A 390 8.84 4.18 40.37
CA ASP A 390 8.06 5.38 40.67
C ASP A 390 7.74 6.22 39.42
N HIS A 391 8.56 6.09 38.36
CA HIS A 391 8.46 6.90 37.15
C HIS A 391 8.96 6.15 35.91
N LEU A 392 8.25 6.31 34.78
CA LEU A 392 8.64 5.79 33.48
C LEU A 392 8.69 6.93 32.46
N GLU A 393 9.89 7.22 31.95
CA GLU A 393 10.04 8.17 30.86
C GLU A 393 9.56 7.58 29.52
N VAL A 394 8.49 8.16 28.98
CA VAL A 394 7.95 7.77 27.67
C VAL A 394 7.82 9.00 26.77
N SER A 395 8.16 8.83 25.49
CA SER A 395 7.87 9.77 24.42
C SER A 395 6.92 9.11 23.42
N THR A 396 5.96 9.86 22.88
CA THR A 396 4.96 9.33 21.94
C THR A 396 4.87 10.12 20.65
N GLU A 397 4.59 9.44 19.53
CA GLU A 397 4.17 10.08 18.26
C GLU A 397 2.79 9.57 17.84
N GLY A 398 1.97 10.46 17.28
CA GLY A 398 0.58 10.18 16.90
C GLY A 398 -0.45 10.73 17.90
N PRO A 399 -1.67 10.16 17.97
CA PRO A 399 -2.14 8.95 17.28
C PRO A 399 -2.33 9.15 15.77
N TYR A 400 -1.99 8.14 14.97
CA TYR A 400 -2.21 8.09 13.52
C TYR A 400 -3.31 7.10 13.21
N GLY A 401 -4.31 7.46 12.42
CA GLY A 401 -5.41 6.54 12.14
C GLY A 401 -6.28 6.99 10.97
N PRO A 402 -7.32 6.21 10.65
CA PRO A 402 -8.23 6.55 9.56
C PRO A 402 -8.95 7.88 9.84
N ALA A 403 -9.22 8.66 8.79
CA ALA A 403 -9.97 9.92 8.92
C ALA A 403 -11.45 9.71 9.28
N SER A 404 -11.99 8.51 9.07
CA SER A 404 -13.37 8.15 9.43
C SER A 404 -13.53 6.63 9.53
N SER A 405 -14.52 6.20 10.32
CA SER A 405 -14.84 4.79 10.54
C SER A 405 -16.20 4.42 9.91
N PRO A 406 -16.28 4.22 8.58
CA PRO A 406 -17.55 3.96 7.89
C PRO A 406 -18.19 2.62 8.28
N PHE A 407 -17.42 1.71 8.86
CA PHE A 407 -17.92 0.43 9.35
C PHE A 407 -18.88 0.59 10.54
N LEU A 408 -18.76 1.69 11.31
CA LEU A 408 -19.66 1.99 12.42
C LEU A 408 -21.10 2.32 11.97
N SER A 409 -21.31 2.61 10.68
CA SER A 409 -22.65 2.89 10.13
C SER A 409 -23.32 1.66 9.50
N ARG A 410 -22.76 0.46 9.67
CA ARG A 410 -23.33 -0.79 9.15
C ARG A 410 -24.37 -1.34 10.13
N GLU A 411 -25.25 -2.23 9.67
CA GLU A 411 -26.26 -2.87 10.52
C GLU A 411 -25.70 -4.05 11.33
N SER A 412 -24.69 -4.74 10.78
CA SER A 412 -24.02 -5.86 11.45
C SER A 412 -22.52 -5.84 11.15
N LEU A 413 -21.73 -6.23 12.14
CA LEU A 413 -20.27 -6.24 12.11
C LEU A 413 -19.77 -7.60 12.58
N VAL A 414 -19.03 -8.29 11.71
CA VAL A 414 -18.31 -9.53 12.05
C VAL A 414 -16.82 -9.18 12.17
N MET A 415 -16.27 -9.36 13.36
CA MET A 415 -14.86 -9.10 13.69
C MET A 415 -14.16 -10.42 13.93
N ILE A 416 -13.11 -10.69 13.16
CA ILE A 416 -12.31 -11.92 13.29
C ILE A 416 -10.92 -11.52 13.76
N SER A 417 -10.50 -12.06 14.90
CA SER A 417 -9.22 -11.74 15.53
C SER A 417 -8.42 -12.99 15.87
N GLY A 418 -7.10 -12.87 15.84
CA GLY A 418 -6.17 -13.91 16.28
C GLY A 418 -5.14 -13.35 17.26
N GLY A 419 -5.07 -13.92 18.46
CA GLY A 419 -4.11 -13.53 19.50
C GLY A 419 -4.16 -12.03 19.85
N SER A 420 -3.01 -11.35 19.81
CA SER A 420 -2.93 -9.91 20.06
C SER A 420 -3.61 -9.04 18.99
N GLY A 421 -4.04 -9.63 17.85
CA GLY A 421 -4.79 -8.93 16.81
C GLY A 421 -6.20 -8.48 17.23
N ILE A 422 -6.63 -8.77 18.46
CA ILE A 422 -7.88 -8.28 19.05
C ILE A 422 -7.85 -6.77 19.37
N THR A 423 -6.68 -6.18 19.58
CA THR A 423 -6.52 -4.78 20.03
C THR A 423 -7.28 -3.71 19.22
N PRO A 424 -7.30 -3.70 17.87
CA PRO A 424 -8.11 -2.72 17.13
C PRO A 424 -9.61 -2.88 17.38
N PHE A 425 -10.09 -4.11 17.62
CA PHE A 425 -11.50 -4.38 17.88
C PHE A 425 -11.94 -3.88 19.26
N ILE A 426 -11.03 -3.84 20.24
CA ILE A 426 -11.31 -3.25 21.55
C ILE A 426 -11.71 -1.77 21.40
N SER A 427 -10.93 -0.99 20.64
CA SER A 427 -11.24 0.42 20.39
C SER A 427 -12.55 0.61 19.62
N ILE A 428 -12.84 -0.28 18.67
CA ILE A 428 -14.12 -0.29 17.95
C ILE A 428 -15.28 -0.56 18.91
N ILE A 429 -15.18 -1.55 19.78
CA ILE A 429 -16.22 -1.91 20.74
C ILE A 429 -16.45 -0.76 21.74
N ARG A 430 -15.40 -0.15 22.28
CA ARG A 430 -15.51 1.02 23.17
C ARG A 430 -16.22 2.20 22.50
N GLU A 431 -15.97 2.44 21.21
CA GLU A 431 -16.68 3.46 20.45
C GLU A 431 -18.16 3.12 20.20
N ILE A 432 -18.47 1.84 19.97
CA ILE A 432 -19.84 1.37 19.82
C ILE A 432 -20.61 1.50 21.15
N ILE A 433 -19.95 1.20 22.28
CA ILE A 433 -20.50 1.40 23.62
C ILE A 433 -20.84 2.88 23.82
N PHE A 434 -19.92 3.80 23.55
CA PHE A 434 -20.21 5.24 23.62
C PHE A 434 -21.45 5.63 22.78
N ARG A 435 -21.52 5.17 21.52
CA ARG A 435 -22.67 5.46 20.64
C ARG A 435 -23.98 4.82 21.08
N SER A 436 -23.96 3.73 21.85
CA SER A 436 -25.16 3.15 22.43
C SER A 436 -25.72 3.96 23.60
N THR A 437 -24.85 4.71 24.30
CA THR A 437 -25.25 5.61 25.38
C THR A 437 -25.84 6.93 24.86
N GLU A 438 -25.35 7.43 23.71
CA GLU A 438 -25.94 8.58 23.02
C GLU A 438 -27.19 8.13 22.22
N SER A 439 -28.37 8.43 22.75
CA SER A 439 -29.72 7.99 22.32
C SER A 439 -30.15 8.23 20.86
N LYS A 440 -29.25 8.63 19.94
CA LYS A 440 -29.56 9.02 18.55
C LYS A 440 -28.93 8.14 17.46
N GLY A 441 -28.18 7.09 17.81
CA GLY A 441 -27.48 6.24 16.83
C GLY A 441 -28.09 4.84 16.64
N LYS A 442 -28.28 4.40 15.37
CA LYS A 442 -28.37 2.96 15.08
C LYS A 442 -27.02 2.31 15.40
N VAL A 443 -27.02 1.31 16.29
CA VAL A 443 -25.85 0.55 16.73
C VAL A 443 -25.80 -0.77 15.94
N PRO A 444 -24.64 -1.17 15.36
CA PRO A 444 -24.53 -2.45 14.67
C PRO A 444 -24.68 -3.63 15.63
N LYS A 445 -25.25 -4.74 15.14
CA LYS A 445 -25.09 -6.05 15.79
C LYS A 445 -23.65 -6.50 15.66
N VAL A 446 -23.04 -6.98 16.73
CA VAL A 446 -21.60 -7.31 16.74
C VAL A 446 -21.38 -8.80 17.01
N LEU A 447 -20.70 -9.47 16.10
CA LEU A 447 -20.15 -10.82 16.29
C LEU A 447 -18.63 -10.74 16.32
N LEU A 448 -18.01 -11.04 17.47
CA LEU A 448 -16.55 -11.11 17.62
C LEU A 448 -16.12 -12.58 17.68
N ILE A 449 -15.42 -13.05 16.65
CA ILE A 449 -14.77 -14.36 16.62
C ILE A 449 -13.29 -14.13 16.98
N ALA A 450 -12.86 -14.64 18.13
CA ALA A 450 -11.50 -14.46 18.63
C ALA A 450 -10.80 -15.80 18.80
N ALA A 451 -9.70 -16.02 18.09
CA ALA A 451 -8.89 -17.22 18.23
C ALA A 451 -7.65 -16.95 19.11
N PHE A 452 -7.51 -17.72 20.18
CA PHE A 452 -6.38 -17.67 21.11
C PHE A 452 -5.61 -18.99 21.11
N LYS A 453 -4.33 -18.96 21.50
CA LYS A 453 -3.53 -20.18 21.65
C LYS A 453 -3.89 -20.87 22.96
N ASN A 454 -3.85 -20.12 24.06
CA ASN A 454 -3.93 -20.61 25.43
C ASN A 454 -5.09 -19.96 26.20
N THR A 455 -5.56 -20.57 27.28
CA THR A 455 -6.65 -20.03 28.12
C THR A 455 -6.26 -18.70 28.78
N THR A 456 -4.99 -18.50 29.12
CA THR A 456 -4.51 -17.23 29.70
C THR A 456 -4.75 -16.04 28.78
N ASP A 457 -4.79 -16.25 27.45
CA ASP A 457 -5.02 -15.16 26.50
C ASP A 457 -6.45 -14.63 26.51
N LEU A 458 -7.42 -15.36 27.10
CA LEU A 458 -8.80 -14.90 27.29
C LEU A 458 -8.89 -13.64 28.16
N THR A 459 -7.91 -13.37 29.03
CA THR A 459 -7.88 -12.14 29.85
C THR A 459 -7.81 -10.87 28.98
N MET A 460 -7.52 -10.99 27.68
CA MET A 460 -7.61 -9.87 26.75
C MET A 460 -9.05 -9.39 26.54
N LEU A 461 -10.06 -10.24 26.79
CA LEU A 461 -11.48 -9.85 26.73
C LEU A 461 -11.85 -8.88 27.85
N ASP A 462 -11.16 -8.93 29.00
CA ASP A 462 -11.37 -7.99 30.12
C ASP A 462 -11.00 -6.54 29.75
N LEU A 463 -10.27 -6.33 28.65
CA LEU A 463 -9.93 -5.01 28.12
C LEU A 463 -11.07 -4.36 27.33
N LEU A 464 -12.13 -5.11 26.99
CA LEU A 464 -13.27 -4.59 26.22
C LEU A 464 -13.98 -3.44 26.95
N LEU A 465 -13.97 -3.48 28.28
CA LEU A 465 -14.53 -2.42 29.13
C LEU A 465 -13.42 -1.50 29.64
N PRO A 466 -13.64 -0.16 29.66
CA PRO A 466 -12.69 0.76 30.25
C PRO A 466 -12.69 0.64 31.79
N LEU A 467 -11.61 1.10 32.43
CA LEU A 467 -11.48 1.21 33.89
C LEU A 467 -12.29 2.37 34.49
N SER A 468 -12.89 3.23 33.66
CA SER A 468 -13.56 4.44 34.12
C SER A 468 -14.87 4.10 34.84
N GLY A 469 -15.02 4.55 36.09
CA GLY A 469 -16.17 4.33 36.97
C GLY A 469 -17.49 4.98 36.54
N THR A 470 -17.71 5.19 35.24
CA THR A 470 -19.03 5.51 34.69
C THR A 470 -19.81 4.21 34.51
N PRO A 471 -20.97 4.02 35.16
CA PRO A 471 -21.79 2.83 34.96
C PRO A 471 -22.24 2.76 33.49
N LEU A 472 -21.69 1.79 32.76
CA LEU A 472 -22.01 1.55 31.35
C LEU A 472 -23.15 0.55 31.26
N ASP A 473 -24.29 1.00 30.74
CA ASP A 473 -25.42 0.11 30.43
C ASP A 473 -25.15 -0.65 29.12
N ILE A 474 -24.62 -1.87 29.24
CA ILE A 474 -24.29 -2.75 28.12
C ILE A 474 -25.54 -3.43 27.55
N SER A 475 -26.69 -3.38 28.22
CA SER A 475 -27.90 -4.12 27.83
C SER A 475 -28.40 -3.80 26.42
N LYS A 476 -28.10 -2.59 25.91
CA LYS A 476 -28.46 -2.13 24.55
C LYS A 476 -27.55 -2.67 23.46
N LEU A 477 -26.40 -3.27 23.82
CA LEU A 477 -25.42 -3.78 22.88
C LEU A 477 -25.71 -5.25 22.55
N GLN A 478 -26.06 -5.54 21.28
CA GLN A 478 -26.15 -6.91 20.78
C GLN A 478 -24.75 -7.44 20.41
N LEU A 479 -23.94 -7.72 21.43
CA LEU A 479 -22.59 -8.28 21.30
C LEU A 479 -22.64 -9.80 21.54
N ARG A 480 -22.12 -10.57 20.58
CA ARG A 480 -21.88 -12.02 20.71
C ARG A 480 -20.39 -12.27 20.51
N ILE A 481 -19.75 -12.94 21.47
CA ILE A 481 -18.32 -13.27 21.41
C ILE A 481 -18.19 -14.78 21.28
N GLU A 482 -17.46 -15.24 20.28
CA GLU A 482 -17.07 -16.64 20.11
C GLU A 482 -15.54 -16.73 20.23
N ALA A 483 -15.07 -17.19 21.38
CA ALA A 483 -13.66 -17.35 21.67
C ALA A 483 -13.22 -18.81 21.43
N TYR A 484 -12.26 -19.02 20.54
CA TYR A 484 -11.72 -20.34 20.19
C TYR A 484 -10.32 -20.51 20.78
N ILE A 485 -10.12 -21.51 21.62
CA ILE A 485 -8.82 -21.88 22.19
C ILE A 485 -8.25 -23.03 21.38
N THR A 486 -7.10 -22.80 20.74
CA THR A 486 -6.63 -23.68 19.66
C THR A 486 -5.59 -24.71 20.10
N GLN A 487 -4.96 -24.57 21.27
CA GLN A 487 -3.94 -25.52 21.77
C GLN A 487 -4.40 -26.32 23.00
N GLU A 488 -5.40 -25.83 23.74
CA GLU A 488 -5.91 -26.47 24.96
C GLU A 488 -7.29 -27.08 24.70
N HIS A 489 -7.48 -28.33 25.12
CA HIS A 489 -8.69 -29.13 24.89
C HIS A 489 -9.67 -29.16 26.07
N GLU A 490 -9.22 -28.78 27.27
CA GLU A 490 -10.04 -28.74 28.49
C GLU A 490 -9.85 -27.40 29.22
N SER A 491 -10.87 -26.97 29.97
CA SER A 491 -10.74 -25.82 30.85
C SER A 491 -9.87 -26.20 32.05
N PRO A 492 -8.76 -25.48 32.32
CA PRO A 492 -7.99 -25.75 33.53
C PRO A 492 -8.88 -25.50 34.76
N LEU A 493 -9.12 -26.57 35.52
CA LEU A 493 -9.84 -26.54 36.79
C LEU A 493 -9.04 -25.67 37.77
N ALA A 494 -9.62 -24.54 38.18
CA ALA A 494 -9.28 -23.74 39.36
C ALA A 494 -8.03 -22.83 39.43
N ASP A 495 -7.05 -22.82 38.51
CA ASP A 495 -5.75 -22.15 38.79
C ASP A 495 -5.39 -20.84 38.02
N ALA A 496 -6.34 -20.11 37.43
CA ALA A 496 -6.02 -18.91 36.64
C ALA A 496 -6.56 -17.56 37.17
N LYS A 497 -6.78 -17.39 38.48
CA LYS A 497 -6.94 -16.03 39.06
C LYS A 497 -5.61 -15.44 39.52
N LYS A 498 -4.61 -15.36 38.63
CA LYS A 498 -3.58 -14.33 38.80
C LYS A 498 -4.28 -12.98 38.56
N GLN A 499 -4.45 -12.24 39.64
CA GLN A 499 -5.13 -10.95 39.65
C GLN A 499 -4.38 -9.96 38.73
N ILE A 500 -5.13 -9.17 37.96
CA ILE A 500 -4.58 -8.10 37.13
C ILE A 500 -3.92 -7.08 38.06
N GLU A 501 -2.60 -6.95 37.98
CA GLU A 501 -1.85 -6.00 38.81
C GLU A 501 -1.94 -4.61 38.17
N THR A 502 -2.51 -3.64 38.89
CA THR A 502 -2.63 -2.25 38.43
C THR A 502 -1.66 -1.39 39.25
N LYS A 503 -0.75 -0.69 38.58
CA LYS A 503 0.16 0.28 39.21
C LYS A 503 -0.16 1.69 38.71
N LEU A 504 -0.17 2.65 39.63
CA LEU A 504 -0.38 4.08 39.36
C LEU A 504 0.96 4.82 39.44
N PHE A 505 1.19 5.73 38.49
CA PHE A 505 2.41 6.54 38.46
C PHE A 505 2.17 7.93 39.06
N LYS A 506 3.15 8.45 39.80
CA LYS A 506 3.09 9.81 40.35
C LYS A 506 3.29 10.84 39.23
N PRO A 507 2.57 11.98 39.26
CA PRO A 507 2.74 13.04 38.28
C PRO A 507 4.12 13.71 38.43
N ASN A 508 4.84 13.86 37.32
CA ASN A 508 6.10 14.62 37.25
C ASN A 508 5.84 15.95 36.50
N PRO A 509 6.28 17.12 37.00
CA PRO A 509 6.12 18.40 36.32
C PRO A 509 6.77 18.48 34.92
N SER A 510 7.74 17.62 34.61
CA SER A 510 8.32 17.54 33.26
C SER A 510 7.40 16.88 32.22
N ASP A 511 6.37 16.17 32.67
CA ASP A 511 5.51 15.38 31.80
C ASP A 511 4.31 16.20 31.32
N SER A 512 3.97 16.01 30.05
CA SER A 512 2.83 16.66 29.42
C SER A 512 1.79 15.64 28.95
N PRO A 513 0.50 16.00 28.90
CA PRO A 513 -0.49 15.15 28.26
C PRO A 513 -0.24 15.06 26.76
N ILE A 514 -0.63 13.93 26.16
CA ILE A 514 -0.56 13.73 24.70
C ILE A 514 -1.42 14.81 24.02
N SER A 515 -0.83 15.51 23.06
CA SER A 515 -1.44 16.63 22.33
C SER A 515 -1.01 16.62 20.86
N GLU A 516 -1.83 17.25 19.99
CA GLU A 516 -1.46 17.47 18.59
C GLU A 516 -0.21 18.38 18.50
N VAL A 517 0.72 18.07 17.60
CA VAL A 517 2.00 18.80 17.45
C VAL A 517 1.78 20.29 17.16
N LEU A 518 0.80 20.59 16.31
CA LEU A 518 0.49 21.95 15.84
C LEU A 518 -0.71 22.59 16.57
N GLY A 519 -1.22 21.96 17.62
CA GLY A 519 -2.34 22.46 18.41
C GLY A 519 -3.64 22.63 17.61
N LYS A 520 -4.50 23.55 18.05
CA LYS A 520 -5.79 23.85 17.42
C LYS A 520 -5.58 24.34 15.98
N ASN A 521 -6.40 23.84 15.05
CA ASN A 521 -6.28 24.07 13.60
C ASN A 521 -4.97 23.56 12.99
N SER A 522 -4.50 22.39 13.42
CA SER A 522 -3.26 21.74 12.96
C SER A 522 -3.06 21.75 11.44
N TRP A 523 -4.12 21.52 10.66
CA TRP A 523 -4.07 21.61 9.20
C TRP A 523 -3.64 23.00 8.68
N LEU A 524 -4.21 24.09 9.21
CA LEU A 524 -3.85 25.44 8.73
C LEU A 524 -2.39 25.78 9.03
N TRP A 525 -1.90 25.39 10.22
CA TRP A 525 -0.50 25.58 10.57
C TRP A 525 0.44 24.73 9.72
N LEU A 526 0.03 23.50 9.37
CA LEU A 526 0.80 22.68 8.44
C LEU A 526 0.86 23.33 7.05
N GLY A 527 -0.28 23.85 6.55
CA GLY A 527 -0.34 24.60 5.31
C GLY A 527 0.55 25.86 5.34
N ALA A 528 0.56 26.58 6.47
CA ALA A 528 1.42 27.73 6.69
C ALA A 528 2.91 27.36 6.73
N ILE A 529 3.29 26.23 7.36
CA ILE A 529 4.67 25.72 7.32
C ILE A 529 5.07 25.44 5.88
N ILE A 530 4.25 24.69 5.13
CA ILE A 530 4.53 24.31 3.74
C ILE A 530 4.69 25.57 2.86
N SER A 531 3.77 26.53 2.94
CA SER A 531 3.82 27.73 2.12
C SER A 531 4.96 28.67 2.51
N SER A 532 5.12 28.98 3.81
CA SER A 532 6.16 29.91 4.27
C SER A 532 7.57 29.35 4.03
N SER A 533 7.81 28.07 4.31
CA SER A 533 9.11 27.45 4.07
C SER A 533 9.45 27.40 2.58
N PHE A 534 8.48 27.06 1.72
CA PHE A 534 8.72 26.96 0.28
C PHE A 534 8.95 28.35 -0.34
N VAL A 535 8.16 29.37 0.03
CA VAL A 535 8.39 30.75 -0.43
C VAL A 535 9.75 31.26 0.04
N MET A 536 10.11 31.01 1.29
CA MET A 536 11.42 31.40 1.83
C MET A 536 12.57 30.69 1.08
N PHE A 537 12.40 29.41 0.74
CA PHE A 537 13.34 28.68 -0.11
C PHE A 537 13.49 29.33 -1.50
N LEU A 538 12.39 29.69 -2.17
CA LEU A 538 12.45 30.35 -3.48
C LEU A 538 13.18 31.70 -3.41
N ILE A 539 12.92 32.49 -2.37
CA ILE A 539 13.56 33.79 -2.18
C ILE A 539 15.07 33.61 -1.94
N LEU A 540 15.46 32.75 -0.99
CA LEU A 540 16.87 32.52 -0.68
C LEU A 540 17.63 31.87 -1.84
N LEU A 541 16.99 30.95 -2.58
CA LEU A 541 17.55 30.38 -3.79
C LEU A 541 17.82 31.46 -4.85
N GLY A 542 16.87 32.39 -5.03
CA GLY A 542 17.03 33.55 -5.90
C GLY A 542 18.20 34.44 -5.49
N PHE A 543 18.36 34.69 -4.18
CA PHE A 543 19.49 35.46 -3.65
C PHE A 543 20.84 34.75 -3.88
N VAL A 544 20.97 33.49 -3.49
CA VAL A 544 22.22 32.73 -3.68
C VAL A 544 22.58 32.63 -5.17
N THR A 545 21.60 32.38 -6.03
CA THR A 545 21.84 32.31 -7.47
C THR A 545 22.26 33.66 -8.04
N CYS A 546 21.57 34.74 -7.69
CA CYS A 546 21.83 36.07 -8.24
C CYS A 546 23.16 36.68 -7.74
N TYR A 547 23.49 36.51 -6.45
CA TYR A 547 24.63 37.19 -5.83
C TYR A 547 25.88 36.31 -5.67
N HIS A 548 25.75 34.98 -5.58
CA HIS A 548 26.90 34.08 -5.43
C HIS A 548 27.23 33.29 -6.69
N ILE A 549 26.23 32.73 -7.39
CA ILE A 549 26.48 31.81 -8.52
C ILE A 549 26.63 32.60 -9.83
N TYR A 550 25.69 33.49 -10.12
CA TYR A 550 25.63 34.23 -11.38
C TYR A 550 26.85 35.13 -11.64
N PRO A 551 27.40 35.87 -10.65
CA PRO A 551 28.55 36.73 -10.89
C PRO A 551 29.82 35.96 -11.23
N VAL A 552 30.02 34.78 -10.61
CA VAL A 552 31.18 33.90 -10.88
C VAL A 552 31.13 33.43 -12.33
N GLU A 553 29.98 32.94 -12.77
CA GLU A 553 29.84 32.45 -14.15
C GLU A 553 29.85 33.55 -15.20
N ARG A 554 29.37 34.76 -14.84
CA ARG A 554 29.49 35.93 -15.73
C ARG A 554 30.95 36.33 -15.97
N ARG A 555 31.87 36.05 -15.03
CA ARG A 555 33.32 36.24 -15.24
C ARG A 555 33.96 35.17 -16.12
N GLY A 556 33.18 34.16 -16.58
CA GLY A 556 33.70 33.02 -17.32
C GLY A 556 34.27 31.91 -16.44
N GLU A 557 34.17 32.02 -15.11
CA GLU A 557 34.59 30.98 -14.17
C GLU A 557 33.45 29.97 -13.96
N ASN A 558 33.73 28.67 -14.12
CA ASN A 558 32.73 27.64 -13.85
C ASN A 558 32.53 27.49 -12.34
N TYR A 559 31.34 27.85 -11.85
CA TYR A 559 30.97 27.59 -10.47
C TYR A 559 30.86 26.08 -10.23
N HIS A 560 31.63 25.57 -9.26
CA HIS A 560 31.77 24.14 -9.03
C HIS A 560 30.41 23.45 -8.82
N TYR A 561 30.15 22.39 -9.60
CA TYR A 561 28.89 21.67 -9.65
C TYR A 561 28.42 21.19 -8.26
N SER A 562 29.30 20.55 -7.48
CA SER A 562 28.98 20.09 -6.13
C SER A 562 28.54 21.21 -5.19
N PHE A 563 29.14 22.41 -5.28
CA PHE A 563 28.75 23.52 -4.40
C PHE A 563 27.36 24.05 -4.71
N LYS A 564 26.91 24.05 -5.98
CA LYS A 564 25.52 24.41 -6.34
C LYS A 564 24.53 23.51 -5.61
N ILE A 565 24.79 22.20 -5.64
CA ILE A 565 23.93 21.19 -5.03
C ILE A 565 23.96 21.29 -3.50
N LEU A 566 25.13 21.53 -2.91
CA LEU A 566 25.25 21.73 -1.47
C LEU A 566 24.46 22.96 -0.99
N TRP A 567 24.45 24.05 -1.76
CA TRP A 567 23.58 25.20 -1.49
C TRP A 567 22.11 24.81 -1.52
N ASP A 568 21.64 24.12 -2.56
CA ASP A 568 20.25 23.70 -2.66
C ASP A 568 19.83 22.82 -1.47
N MET A 569 20.65 21.83 -1.12
CA MET A 569 20.41 20.95 0.03
C MET A 569 20.36 21.72 1.35
N PHE A 570 21.30 22.64 1.55
CA PHE A 570 21.37 23.49 2.73
C PHE A 570 20.14 24.38 2.84
N LEU A 571 19.76 25.07 1.77
CA LEU A 571 18.61 25.97 1.74
C LEU A 571 17.30 25.24 2.02
N VAL A 572 17.08 24.06 1.43
CA VAL A 572 15.90 23.23 1.70
C VAL A 572 15.82 22.89 3.19
N CYS A 573 16.91 22.38 3.76
CA CYS A 573 16.95 21.99 5.18
C CYS A 573 16.75 23.20 6.09
N ALA A 574 17.51 24.29 5.87
CA ALA A 574 17.42 25.51 6.67
C ALA A 574 16.01 26.09 6.66
N CYS A 575 15.37 26.17 5.48
CA CYS A 575 14.03 26.74 5.38
C CYS A 575 12.97 25.94 6.11
N VAL A 576 13.01 24.61 5.96
CA VAL A 576 12.08 23.72 6.67
C VAL A 576 12.28 23.81 8.17
N LEU A 577 13.53 23.79 8.65
CA LEU A 577 13.85 23.84 10.07
C LEU A 577 13.43 25.17 10.71
N ILE A 578 13.71 26.31 10.06
CA ILE A 578 13.38 27.64 10.57
C ILE A 578 11.86 27.82 10.66
N ALA A 579 11.14 27.60 9.56
CA ALA A 579 9.69 27.81 9.52
C ALA A 579 8.94 26.90 10.50
N THR A 580 9.32 25.62 10.54
CA THR A 580 8.69 24.65 11.44
C THR A 580 9.00 24.96 12.92
N SER A 581 10.24 25.34 13.24
CA SER A 581 10.63 25.71 14.61
C SER A 581 9.89 26.96 15.08
N ALA A 582 9.80 27.99 14.25
CA ALA A 582 9.10 29.23 14.57
C ALA A 582 7.62 28.96 14.91
N ILE A 583 6.93 28.18 14.08
CA ILE A 583 5.52 27.84 14.29
C ILE A 583 5.34 26.93 15.52
N PHE A 584 6.22 25.94 15.72
CA PHE A 584 6.16 25.06 16.89
C PHE A 584 6.38 25.82 18.21
N LEU A 585 7.37 26.72 18.26
CA LEU A 585 7.63 27.56 19.43
C LEU A 585 6.48 28.53 19.70
N TRP A 586 5.89 29.11 18.65
CA TRP A 586 4.70 29.94 18.76
C TRP A 586 3.53 29.18 19.40
N GLN A 587 3.25 27.95 18.93
CA GLN A 587 2.20 27.11 19.49
C GLN A 587 2.50 26.70 20.94
N LYS A 588 3.75 26.33 21.23
CA LYS A 588 4.17 25.99 22.60
C LYS A 588 3.95 27.17 23.55
N LYS A 589 4.31 28.40 23.14
CA LYS A 589 4.08 29.62 23.93
C LYS A 589 2.59 29.87 24.18
N LYS A 590 1.76 29.69 23.16
CA LYS A 590 0.30 29.84 23.28
C LYS A 590 -0.32 28.84 24.25
N ILE A 591 0.00 27.55 24.11
CA ILE A 591 -0.49 26.49 25.02
C ILE A 591 -0.03 26.75 26.46
N SER A 592 1.21 27.22 26.67
CA SER A 592 1.70 27.56 28.00
C SER A 592 1.00 28.80 28.60
N ALA A 593 0.59 29.77 27.78
CA ALA A 593 -0.16 30.93 28.23
C ALA A 593 -1.59 30.55 28.63
N ASP A 594 -2.27 29.78 27.77
CA ASP A 594 -3.63 29.28 28.03
C ASP A 594 -3.64 28.35 29.27
N GLY A 595 -2.62 27.49 29.43
CA GLY A 595 -2.47 26.62 30.60
C GLY A 595 -2.27 27.35 31.93
N LYS A 596 -1.53 28.48 31.93
CA LYS A 596 -1.43 29.36 33.11
C LYS A 596 -2.74 30.06 33.43
N GLN A 597 -3.54 30.39 32.42
CA GLN A 597 -4.86 30.99 32.60
C GLN A 597 -5.87 29.99 33.17
N ILE A 598 -5.80 28.72 32.79
CA ILE A 598 -6.65 27.64 33.32
C ILE A 598 -6.24 27.25 34.75
N GLN A 599 -4.95 27.26 35.10
CA GLN A 599 -4.49 27.05 36.49
C GLN A 599 -4.97 28.15 37.45
N ASN A 600 -5.16 29.38 36.97
CA ASN A 600 -5.66 30.50 37.77
C ASN A 600 -7.19 30.51 37.97
N VAL A 601 -7.92 29.54 37.42
CA VAL A 601 -9.39 29.42 37.55
C VAL A 601 -9.80 28.18 38.38
N TYR A 602 -8.84 27.44 38.95
CA TYR A 602 -9.19 26.40 39.92
C TYR A 602 -9.68 27.02 41.24
N LEU A 603 -10.96 26.74 41.53
CA LEU A 603 -11.67 26.92 42.80
C LEU A 603 -10.81 26.58 44.03
N PRO A 604 -11.10 27.18 45.20
CA PRO A 604 -10.28 27.04 46.40
C PRO A 604 -10.13 25.58 46.81
N THR A 605 -8.90 25.24 47.17
CA THR A 605 -8.51 24.00 47.83
C THR A 605 -9.47 23.73 49.00
N PRO A 606 -10.19 22.59 49.06
CA PRO A 606 -10.79 22.17 50.31
C PRO A 606 -9.63 21.79 51.24
N THR A 607 -9.29 22.71 52.13
CA THR A 607 -8.66 22.39 53.41
C THR A 607 -9.65 21.52 54.18
N THR A 608 -9.53 20.20 54.05
CA THR A 608 -9.81 19.18 55.06
C THR A 608 -9.64 17.79 54.44
N SER A 609 -8.86 16.95 55.12
CA SER A 609 -8.65 15.55 54.78
C SER A 609 -9.93 14.72 54.98
N PRO A 610 -10.26 13.80 54.05
CA PRO A 610 -11.01 12.61 54.38
C PRO A 610 -10.08 11.39 54.23
N SER A 611 -9.22 11.20 55.22
CA SER A 611 -8.83 9.83 55.58
C SER A 611 -10.09 9.14 56.10
N SER A 612 -10.42 7.98 55.52
CA SER A 612 -11.59 7.12 55.82
C SER A 612 -12.89 7.43 55.04
N TRP A 613 -12.93 7.08 53.76
CA TRP A 613 -14.12 6.47 53.16
C TRP A 613 -13.74 5.74 51.86
N PHE A 614 -14.43 4.62 51.61
CA PHE A 614 -14.18 3.58 50.61
C PHE A 614 -13.17 2.48 50.98
N CYS A 615 -13.37 1.89 52.16
CA CYS A 615 -13.23 0.44 52.31
C CYS A 615 -14.63 -0.12 52.62
N GLY A 616 -15.21 -0.86 51.68
CA GLY A 616 -16.42 -1.66 51.89
C GLY A 616 -17.75 -1.01 51.50
N SER A 617 -18.15 -1.12 50.22
CA SER A 617 -19.56 -1.39 49.82
C SER A 617 -19.80 -1.55 48.31
N ASP A 618 -18.89 -1.18 47.40
CA ASP A 618 -19.21 -1.16 45.94
C ASP A 618 -18.89 -2.46 45.17
N ARG A 619 -18.81 -3.60 45.84
CA ARG A 619 -18.47 -4.87 45.16
C ARG A 619 -19.62 -5.46 44.33
N GLU A 620 -20.86 -4.99 44.49
CA GLU A 620 -22.02 -5.51 43.76
C GLU A 620 -22.36 -4.71 42.48
N LEU A 621 -22.02 -3.41 42.38
CA LEU A 621 -22.26 -2.63 41.16
C LEU A 621 -21.19 -2.82 40.08
N GLU A 622 -19.94 -3.11 40.45
CA GLU A 622 -18.86 -3.42 39.49
C GLU A 622 -19.06 -4.75 38.76
N SER A 623 -19.88 -5.68 39.30
CA SER A 623 -20.06 -7.01 38.71
C SER A 623 -21.06 -7.09 37.56
N LEU A 624 -22.00 -6.15 37.44
CA LEU A 624 -23.08 -6.20 36.44
C LEU A 624 -22.57 -6.10 34.98
N PRO A 625 -21.67 -5.17 34.62
CA PRO A 625 -21.15 -5.06 33.26
C PRO A 625 -20.31 -6.29 32.88
N THR A 626 -19.48 -6.77 33.80
CA THR A 626 -18.61 -7.93 33.61
C THR A 626 -19.43 -9.23 33.49
N GLN A 627 -20.51 -9.38 34.27
CA GLN A 627 -21.44 -10.51 34.14
C GLN A 627 -22.12 -10.56 32.77
N SER A 628 -22.55 -9.40 32.22
CA SER A 628 -23.14 -9.34 30.87
C SER A 628 -22.16 -9.73 29.76
N LEU A 629 -20.87 -9.41 29.93
CA LEU A 629 -19.81 -9.81 29.00
C LEU A 629 -19.53 -11.31 29.07
N VAL A 630 -19.55 -11.89 30.28
CA VAL A 630 -19.39 -13.34 30.48
C VAL A 630 -20.57 -14.09 29.86
N GLN A 631 -21.81 -13.61 30.02
CA GLN A 631 -23.00 -14.24 29.42
C GLN A 631 -23.01 -14.18 27.89
N SER A 632 -22.36 -13.18 27.29
CA SER A 632 -22.26 -13.03 25.83
C SER A 632 -21.06 -13.75 25.19
N THR A 633 -20.22 -14.39 26.01
CA THR A 633 -18.99 -15.06 25.56
C THR A 633 -19.15 -16.58 25.56
N ASN A 634 -19.14 -17.18 24.36
CA ASN A 634 -19.04 -18.62 24.18
C ASN A 634 -17.58 -19.01 23.96
N VAL A 635 -17.06 -19.92 24.78
CA VAL A 635 -15.68 -20.41 24.70
C VAL A 635 -15.68 -21.83 24.13
N HIS A 636 -14.91 -22.04 23.07
CA HIS A 636 -14.72 -23.33 22.41
C HIS A 636 -13.28 -23.81 22.61
N PHE A 637 -13.09 -24.96 23.26
CA PHE A 637 -11.78 -25.57 23.49
C PHE A 637 -11.42 -26.56 22.37
N GLY A 638 -10.14 -26.65 22.02
CA GLY A 638 -9.63 -27.59 21.02
C GLY A 638 -10.13 -27.40 19.58
N ALA A 639 -10.92 -26.36 19.32
CA ALA A 639 -11.59 -26.12 18.06
C ALA A 639 -10.94 -24.94 17.31
N ARG A 640 -10.91 -25.02 15.98
CA ARG A 640 -10.56 -23.88 15.12
C ARG A 640 -11.84 -23.37 14.47
N PRO A 641 -11.95 -22.05 14.23
CA PRO A 641 -13.09 -21.52 13.49
C PRO A 641 -13.13 -22.16 12.09
N ASP A 642 -14.22 -22.84 11.76
CA ASP A 642 -14.40 -23.46 10.44
C ASP A 642 -14.72 -22.37 9.40
N LEU A 643 -13.68 -21.85 8.77
CA LEU A 643 -13.76 -20.81 7.74
C LEU A 643 -13.73 -21.40 6.32
N LYS A 644 -14.11 -22.67 6.12
CA LYS A 644 -14.05 -23.39 4.82
C LYS A 644 -14.75 -22.70 3.63
N SER A 645 -15.43 -21.58 3.82
CA SER A 645 -16.15 -20.84 2.79
C SER A 645 -15.34 -19.76 2.04
N ALA A 646 -14.01 -19.59 2.27
CA ALA A 646 -13.28 -18.39 1.82
C ALA A 646 -12.18 -18.56 0.74
N TYR A 647 -12.14 -19.66 -0.02
CA TYR A 647 -11.13 -19.89 -1.09
C TYR A 647 -11.69 -20.09 -2.51
N ILE A 648 -12.83 -19.47 -2.85
CA ILE A 648 -13.45 -19.61 -4.18
C ILE A 648 -13.73 -18.24 -4.80
N LEU A 649 -12.72 -17.45 -5.17
CA LEU A 649 -13.04 -16.22 -5.95
C LEU A 649 -12.01 -15.76 -6.98
N ILE A 650 -10.87 -16.43 -7.10
CA ILE A 650 -9.79 -15.95 -7.96
C ILE A 650 -9.80 -16.60 -9.35
N TYR A 651 -10.36 -17.80 -9.49
CA TYR A 651 -10.50 -18.48 -10.79
C TYR A 651 -11.95 -18.61 -11.27
N SER A 652 -12.92 -18.20 -10.44
CA SER A 652 -14.34 -18.47 -10.66
C SER A 652 -15.15 -17.24 -11.04
N PHE A 653 -14.62 -16.02 -10.88
CA PHE A 653 -15.38 -14.77 -11.07
C PHE A 653 -15.99 -14.57 -12.48
N PRO A 654 -15.30 -14.84 -13.61
CA PRO A 654 -15.91 -14.68 -14.93
C PRO A 654 -17.05 -15.69 -15.16
N ILE A 655 -16.87 -16.92 -14.70
CA ILE A 655 -17.85 -18.02 -14.85
C ILE A 655 -19.04 -17.80 -13.92
N LEU A 656 -18.80 -17.34 -12.68
CA LEU A 656 -19.85 -16.97 -11.73
C LEU A 656 -20.61 -15.73 -12.20
N LEU A 657 -19.96 -14.73 -12.80
CA LEU A 657 -20.64 -13.57 -13.36
C LEU A 657 -21.59 -13.98 -14.50
N ILE A 658 -21.13 -14.83 -15.42
CA ILE A 658 -21.97 -15.36 -16.51
C ILE A 658 -23.09 -16.25 -15.94
N ALA A 659 -22.81 -17.11 -14.96
CA ALA A 659 -23.80 -17.98 -14.34
C ALA A 659 -24.85 -17.20 -13.52
N THR A 660 -24.44 -16.14 -12.81
CA THR A 660 -25.34 -15.29 -12.00
C THR A 660 -26.19 -14.38 -12.88
N LEU A 661 -25.61 -13.77 -13.93
CA LEU A 661 -26.39 -13.07 -14.95
C LEU A 661 -27.36 -14.02 -15.65
N GLY A 662 -26.94 -15.26 -15.92
CA GLY A 662 -27.80 -16.28 -16.51
C GLY A 662 -28.96 -16.71 -15.60
N CYS A 663 -28.72 -16.91 -14.31
CA CYS A 663 -29.78 -17.14 -13.33
C CYS A 663 -30.74 -15.95 -13.22
N LEU A 664 -30.23 -14.72 -13.25
CA LEU A 664 -31.04 -13.51 -13.21
C LEU A 664 -31.91 -13.37 -14.46
N CYS A 665 -31.37 -13.63 -15.64
CA CYS A 665 -32.14 -13.67 -16.90
C CYS A 665 -33.23 -14.75 -16.86
N LEU A 666 -32.91 -15.98 -16.44
CA LEU A 666 -33.91 -17.06 -16.33
C LEU A 666 -34.99 -16.76 -15.28
N HIS A 667 -34.65 -16.04 -14.20
CA HIS A 667 -35.62 -15.64 -13.19
C HIS A 667 -36.53 -14.49 -13.67
N LEU A 668 -35.98 -13.54 -14.42
CA LEU A 668 -36.74 -12.48 -15.08
C LEU A 668 -37.65 -13.04 -16.18
N GLU A 669 -37.18 -14.02 -16.94
CA GLU A 669 -37.96 -14.72 -17.99
C GLU A 669 -39.19 -15.43 -17.38
N LYS A 670 -39.02 -16.06 -16.21
CA LYS A 670 -40.13 -16.66 -15.44
C LYS A 670 -41.17 -15.64 -14.96
N TYR A 671 -40.77 -14.38 -14.74
CA TYR A 671 -41.69 -13.30 -14.33
C TYR A 671 -42.45 -12.69 -15.51
N THR A 672 -41.90 -12.77 -16.73
CA THR A 672 -42.56 -12.29 -17.96
C THR A 672 -43.57 -13.30 -18.55
N ASP A 673 -43.46 -14.59 -18.24
CA ASP A 673 -44.38 -15.64 -18.75
C ASP A 673 -45.78 -15.56 -18.07
N ASP A 674 -45.94 -14.81 -16.97
CA ASP A 674 -47.23 -14.52 -16.32
C ASP A 674 -48.01 -13.36 -16.98
N SER A 675 -47.45 -12.71 -18.00
CA SER A 675 -48.16 -11.71 -18.81
C SER A 675 -48.45 -12.27 -20.21
N GLU A 676 -49.72 -12.54 -20.51
CA GLU A 676 -50.19 -12.96 -21.83
C GLU A 676 -49.88 -11.88 -22.89
N ASN A 677 -48.72 -11.96 -23.53
CA ASN A 677 -48.46 -11.46 -24.88
C ASN A 677 -47.06 -11.86 -25.37
N ARG A 678 -46.95 -13.03 -26.00
CA ARG A 678 -45.72 -13.45 -26.70
C ARG A 678 -45.51 -12.58 -27.94
N THR A 679 -44.43 -11.81 -27.96
CA THR A 679 -44.03 -11.02 -29.14
C THR A 679 -43.27 -11.88 -30.15
N PRO A 680 -43.25 -11.54 -31.45
CA PRO A 680 -42.59 -12.35 -32.50
C PRO A 680 -41.07 -12.54 -32.33
N ARG A 681 -40.43 -11.88 -31.36
CA ARG A 681 -39.03 -12.12 -30.99
C ARG A 681 -38.82 -13.48 -30.28
N ASP A 682 -39.81 -13.99 -29.56
CA ASP A 682 -39.70 -15.28 -28.85
C ASP A 682 -39.71 -16.48 -29.80
N GLN A 683 -40.31 -16.36 -30.99
CA GLN A 683 -40.28 -17.42 -32.01
C GLN A 683 -38.88 -17.65 -32.62
N ARG A 684 -38.00 -16.64 -32.65
CA ARG A 684 -36.62 -16.81 -33.18
C ARG A 684 -35.76 -17.69 -32.29
N PHE A 685 -35.88 -17.58 -30.96
CA PHE A 685 -35.11 -18.43 -30.04
C PHE A 685 -35.61 -19.88 -30.02
N VAL A 686 -36.89 -20.12 -30.28
CA VAL A 686 -37.45 -21.48 -30.42
C VAL A 686 -36.94 -22.17 -31.69
N SER A 687 -36.76 -21.45 -32.81
CA SER A 687 -36.20 -21.99 -34.05
C SER A 687 -34.77 -22.54 -33.87
N TRP A 688 -33.96 -21.93 -32.99
CA TRP A 688 -32.59 -22.38 -32.73
C TRP A 688 -32.50 -23.67 -31.89
N ARG A 689 -33.59 -24.03 -31.20
CA ARG A 689 -33.70 -25.28 -30.44
C ARG A 689 -34.20 -26.46 -31.28
N GLN A 690 -34.59 -26.23 -32.53
CA GLN A 690 -35.04 -27.29 -33.43
C GLN A 690 -33.87 -28.20 -33.83
N PRO A 691 -34.10 -29.52 -33.93
CA PRO A 691 -33.08 -30.46 -34.40
C PRO A 691 -32.77 -30.21 -35.89
N VAL A 692 -31.49 -30.17 -36.22
CA VAL A 692 -30.95 -29.86 -37.56
C VAL A 692 -30.36 -31.10 -38.20
N LEU A 693 -29.57 -31.84 -37.41
CA LEU A 693 -29.11 -33.16 -37.78
C LEU A 693 -29.84 -34.18 -36.93
N VAL A 694 -30.48 -35.15 -37.58
CA VAL A 694 -31.22 -36.24 -36.93
C VAL A 694 -30.49 -37.58 -37.11
N ARG A 695 -29.51 -37.66 -38.01
CA ARG A 695 -28.68 -38.85 -38.25
C ARG A 695 -27.20 -38.44 -38.40
N GLY A 696 -26.38 -38.85 -37.44
CA GLY A 696 -24.93 -38.62 -37.42
C GLY A 696 -24.27 -39.25 -36.18
N PRO A 697 -22.93 -39.26 -36.10
CA PRO A 697 -22.18 -39.86 -34.99
C PRO A 697 -22.42 -39.16 -33.63
N LEU A 698 -22.97 -37.94 -33.65
CA LEU A 698 -23.35 -37.14 -32.49
C LEU A 698 -24.87 -37.13 -32.23
N GLY A 699 -25.61 -38.08 -32.81
CA GLY A 699 -27.06 -38.21 -32.62
C GLY A 699 -27.86 -37.01 -33.14
N ILE A 700 -28.93 -36.65 -32.42
CA ILE A 700 -29.79 -35.51 -32.74
C ILE A 700 -29.11 -34.22 -32.26
N VAL A 701 -28.81 -33.28 -33.17
CA VAL A 701 -28.09 -32.02 -32.89
C VAL A 701 -28.94 -30.80 -33.26
N SER A 702 -29.09 -29.84 -32.34
CA SER A 702 -29.82 -28.58 -32.59
C SER A 702 -28.96 -27.50 -33.27
N TRP A 703 -29.57 -26.41 -33.74
CA TRP A 703 -28.84 -25.26 -34.30
C TRP A 703 -27.91 -24.61 -33.26
N THR A 704 -28.33 -24.54 -31.99
CA THR A 704 -27.47 -24.07 -30.89
C THR A 704 -26.26 -24.98 -30.69
N GLU A 705 -26.47 -26.29 -30.63
CA GLU A 705 -25.39 -27.27 -30.47
C GLU A 705 -24.42 -27.21 -31.66
N LEU A 706 -24.92 -27.08 -32.89
CA LEU A 706 -24.10 -26.97 -34.09
C LEU A 706 -23.26 -25.68 -34.11
N SER A 707 -23.84 -24.54 -33.73
CA SER A 707 -23.12 -23.27 -33.65
C SER A 707 -21.99 -23.31 -32.61
N CYS A 708 -22.26 -23.84 -31.42
CA CYS A 708 -21.23 -24.03 -30.39
C CYS A 708 -20.11 -24.97 -30.86
N LEU A 709 -20.46 -26.07 -31.53
CA LEU A 709 -19.48 -27.00 -32.10
C LEU A 709 -18.62 -26.33 -33.17
N VAL A 710 -19.23 -25.58 -34.11
CA VAL A 710 -18.51 -24.86 -35.16
C VAL A 710 -17.57 -23.82 -34.58
N MET A 711 -18.03 -23.02 -33.61
CA MET A 711 -17.18 -22.03 -32.94
C MET A 711 -15.98 -22.68 -32.25
N PHE A 712 -16.20 -23.83 -31.60
CA PHE A 712 -15.14 -24.58 -30.93
C PHE A 712 -14.14 -25.19 -31.94
N VAL A 713 -14.61 -25.76 -33.04
CA VAL A 713 -13.74 -26.28 -34.11
C VAL A 713 -12.94 -25.15 -34.76
N VAL A 714 -13.55 -23.99 -35.01
CA VAL A 714 -12.86 -22.79 -35.53
C VAL A 714 -11.78 -22.34 -34.56
N LEU A 715 -12.05 -22.34 -33.26
CA LEU A 715 -11.05 -22.04 -32.23
C LEU A 715 -9.87 -23.02 -32.31
N LEU A 716 -10.13 -24.33 -32.39
CA LEU A 716 -9.07 -25.33 -32.49
C LEU A 716 -8.23 -25.15 -33.76
N VAL A 717 -8.86 -24.97 -34.91
CA VAL A 717 -8.16 -24.74 -36.18
C VAL A 717 -7.35 -23.44 -36.14
N TRP A 718 -7.93 -22.37 -35.60
CA TRP A 718 -7.23 -21.10 -35.40
C TRP A 718 -6.02 -21.26 -34.48
N SER A 719 -6.18 -21.92 -33.33
CA SER A 719 -5.10 -22.16 -32.40
C SER A 719 -3.98 -22.98 -33.04
N VAL A 720 -4.31 -24.09 -33.71
CA VAL A 720 -3.32 -24.90 -34.43
C VAL A 720 -2.59 -24.04 -35.47
N SER A 721 -3.31 -23.32 -36.33
CA SER A 721 -2.72 -22.50 -37.38
C SER A 721 -1.84 -21.37 -36.82
N ALA A 722 -2.31 -20.64 -35.81
CA ALA A 722 -1.58 -19.55 -35.19
C ALA A 722 -0.30 -20.03 -34.51
N TYR A 723 -0.35 -21.17 -33.81
CA TYR A 723 0.82 -21.75 -33.19
C TYR A 723 1.81 -22.31 -34.22
N VAL A 724 1.36 -23.06 -35.24
CA VAL A 724 2.24 -23.52 -36.34
C VAL A 724 2.94 -22.32 -36.97
N HIS A 725 2.19 -21.28 -37.33
CA HIS A 725 2.74 -20.09 -37.96
C HIS A 725 3.75 -19.38 -37.05
N SER A 726 3.42 -19.22 -35.77
CA SER A 726 4.30 -18.56 -34.79
C SER A 726 5.59 -19.36 -34.54
N MET A 727 5.48 -20.68 -34.35
CA MET A 727 6.62 -21.54 -34.03
C MET A 727 7.51 -21.75 -35.26
N PHE A 728 6.93 -21.97 -36.45
CA PHE A 728 7.73 -22.21 -37.67
C PHE A 728 8.39 -20.94 -38.22
N LYS A 729 7.87 -19.75 -37.90
CA LYS A 729 8.45 -18.48 -38.33
C LYS A 729 9.91 -18.30 -37.89
N ASN A 730 10.30 -18.92 -36.77
CA ASN A 730 11.65 -18.81 -36.21
C ASN A 730 12.60 -19.94 -36.67
N ILE A 731 12.12 -20.93 -37.43
CA ILE A 731 12.92 -22.08 -37.88
C ILE A 731 13.47 -21.79 -39.29
N THR A 732 14.74 -21.39 -39.38
CA THR A 732 15.43 -21.17 -40.66
C THR A 732 16.51 -22.23 -40.89
N ARG A 733 16.83 -22.51 -42.16
CA ARG A 733 17.90 -23.48 -42.54
C ARG A 733 19.27 -23.11 -41.95
N GLN A 734 19.46 -21.82 -41.65
CA GLN A 734 20.68 -21.25 -41.09
C GLN A 734 20.76 -21.38 -39.55
N SER A 735 19.61 -21.34 -38.85
CA SER A 735 19.56 -21.52 -37.39
C SER A 735 19.71 -22.99 -36.97
N THR A 736 19.23 -23.91 -37.80
CA THR A 736 19.30 -25.36 -37.60
C THR A 736 20.69 -25.92 -37.88
N SER A 737 21.38 -25.45 -38.92
CA SER A 737 22.79 -25.81 -39.19
C SER A 737 23.78 -25.45 -38.07
N LYS A 738 23.42 -24.50 -37.20
CA LYS A 738 24.24 -24.11 -36.03
C LYS A 738 24.07 -25.04 -34.83
N MET A 739 23.01 -25.85 -34.81
CA MET A 739 22.68 -26.75 -33.69
C MET A 739 22.88 -28.23 -34.04
N GLY A 740 23.37 -28.55 -35.24
CA GLY A 740 23.58 -29.94 -35.70
C GLY A 740 22.31 -30.68 -36.14
N GLU A 741 21.13 -30.17 -35.83
CA GLU A 741 19.84 -30.84 -36.10
C GLU A 741 19.25 -30.53 -37.49
N LEU A 742 18.55 -31.50 -38.08
CA LEU A 742 17.87 -31.32 -39.35
C LEU A 742 16.61 -30.45 -39.19
N VAL A 743 16.29 -29.66 -40.22
CA VAL A 743 15.14 -28.72 -40.21
C VAL A 743 13.80 -29.41 -39.89
N TRP A 744 13.66 -30.68 -40.24
CA TRP A 744 12.42 -31.42 -40.01
C TRP A 744 12.31 -31.93 -38.57
N GLU A 745 13.42 -32.20 -37.87
CA GLU A 745 13.48 -32.61 -36.46
C GLU A 745 12.99 -31.47 -35.55
N VAL A 746 13.53 -30.26 -35.72
CA VAL A 746 13.12 -29.06 -34.96
C VAL A 746 11.65 -28.70 -35.22
N LYS A 747 11.16 -28.97 -36.44
CA LYS A 747 9.74 -28.82 -36.76
C LYS A 747 8.88 -29.88 -36.07
N LEU A 748 9.38 -31.11 -35.96
CA LEU A 748 8.70 -32.20 -35.27
C LEU A 748 8.57 -31.92 -33.77
N ASP A 749 9.63 -31.43 -33.12
CA ASP A 749 9.62 -30.97 -31.72
C ASP A 749 8.59 -29.85 -31.48
N SER A 750 8.59 -28.84 -32.36
CA SER A 750 7.63 -27.74 -32.31
C SER A 750 6.17 -28.22 -32.50
N VAL A 751 5.94 -29.17 -33.42
CA VAL A 751 4.62 -29.78 -33.63
C VAL A 751 4.20 -30.61 -32.42
N ALA A 752 5.13 -31.33 -31.79
CA ALA A 752 4.86 -32.08 -30.58
C ALA A 752 4.39 -31.14 -29.47
N LEU A 753 5.13 -30.05 -29.18
CA LEU A 753 4.74 -29.04 -28.18
C LEU A 753 3.37 -28.42 -28.49
N LEU A 754 3.12 -28.08 -29.76
CA LEU A 754 1.86 -27.55 -30.24
C LEU A 754 0.68 -28.47 -29.92
N LEU A 755 0.78 -29.77 -30.24
CA LEU A 755 -0.29 -30.74 -30.00
C LEU A 755 -0.65 -30.82 -28.51
N GLY A 756 0.34 -30.72 -27.62
CA GLY A 756 0.12 -30.64 -26.17
C GLY A 756 -0.60 -29.36 -25.73
N LEU A 757 -0.22 -28.21 -26.28
CA LEU A 757 -0.86 -26.91 -25.98
C LEU A 757 -2.32 -26.88 -26.44
N VAL A 758 -2.62 -27.40 -27.63
CA VAL A 758 -4.00 -27.49 -28.14
C VAL A 758 -4.80 -28.55 -27.38
N GLY A 759 -4.17 -29.65 -26.98
CA GLY A 759 -4.77 -30.66 -26.09
C GLY A 759 -5.26 -30.08 -24.76
N ASN A 760 -4.50 -29.14 -24.17
CA ASN A 760 -4.90 -28.43 -22.95
C ASN A 760 -6.13 -27.55 -23.12
N ILE A 761 -6.34 -26.95 -24.30
CA ILE A 761 -7.58 -26.21 -24.60
C ILE A 761 -8.77 -27.18 -24.56
N CYS A 762 -8.67 -28.33 -25.22
CA CYS A 762 -9.73 -29.35 -25.20
C CYS A 762 -10.01 -29.87 -23.78
N LEU A 763 -8.97 -30.11 -22.99
CA LEU A 763 -9.09 -30.60 -21.61
C LEU A 763 -9.83 -29.61 -20.71
N SER A 764 -9.63 -28.30 -20.92
CA SER A 764 -10.28 -27.24 -20.14
C SER A 764 -11.81 -27.22 -20.29
N PHE A 765 -12.33 -27.72 -21.43
CA PHE A 765 -13.76 -27.82 -21.69
C PHE A 765 -14.34 -29.20 -21.39
N LEU A 766 -13.52 -30.20 -21.04
CA LEU A 766 -13.94 -31.60 -20.92
C LEU A 766 -15.09 -31.79 -19.92
N PHE A 767 -15.04 -31.13 -18.77
CA PHE A 767 -16.06 -31.31 -17.71
C PHE A 767 -17.28 -30.42 -17.86
N PHE A 768 -17.25 -29.42 -18.74
CA PHE A 768 -18.36 -28.48 -18.92
C PHE A 768 -19.67 -29.19 -19.32
N PRO A 769 -19.69 -30.14 -20.27
CA PRO A 769 -20.92 -30.82 -20.70
C PRO A 769 -21.53 -31.76 -19.64
N VAL A 770 -20.76 -32.23 -18.65
CA VAL A 770 -21.23 -33.17 -17.61
C VAL A 770 -21.73 -32.46 -16.34
N THR A 771 -21.75 -31.13 -16.31
CA THR A 771 -22.22 -30.35 -15.15
C THR A 771 -23.76 -30.38 -15.01
N ARG A 772 -24.27 -31.33 -14.22
CA ARG A 772 -25.70 -31.43 -13.88
C ARG A 772 -26.18 -30.17 -13.16
N GLY A 773 -27.16 -29.47 -13.74
CA GLY A 773 -27.74 -28.25 -13.17
C GLY A 773 -27.04 -26.94 -13.52
N SER A 774 -26.11 -26.93 -14.50
CA SER A 774 -25.45 -25.70 -14.93
C SER A 774 -26.46 -24.67 -15.49
N PRO A 775 -26.51 -23.45 -14.92
CA PRO A 775 -27.38 -22.39 -15.43
C PRO A 775 -26.95 -21.91 -16.82
N ILE A 776 -25.68 -22.10 -17.18
CA ILE A 776 -25.14 -21.73 -18.50
C ILE A 776 -25.68 -22.70 -19.56
N LEU A 777 -25.68 -24.01 -19.28
CA LEU A 777 -26.29 -24.99 -20.19
C LEU A 777 -27.78 -24.70 -20.38
N ARG A 778 -28.51 -24.39 -19.30
CA ARG A 778 -29.93 -23.99 -19.38
C ARG A 778 -30.16 -22.71 -20.17
N LEU A 779 -29.30 -21.71 -20.02
CA LEU A 779 -29.39 -20.44 -20.74
C LEU A 779 -29.19 -20.62 -22.26
N VAL A 780 -28.28 -21.52 -22.65
CA VAL A 780 -28.07 -21.89 -24.06
C VAL A 780 -29.15 -22.89 -24.55
N GLY A 781 -30.03 -23.36 -23.65
CA GLY A 781 -31.12 -24.27 -23.97
C GLY A 781 -30.70 -25.74 -24.12
N LEU A 782 -29.58 -26.13 -23.51
CA LEU A 782 -29.03 -27.49 -23.54
C LEU A 782 -29.25 -28.22 -22.22
N THR A 783 -29.53 -29.52 -22.29
CA THR A 783 -29.61 -30.37 -21.08
C THR A 783 -28.26 -31.02 -20.82
N SER A 784 -27.97 -31.33 -19.55
CA SER A 784 -26.76 -32.10 -19.20
C SER A 784 -26.76 -33.48 -19.83
N GLU A 785 -27.95 -34.04 -20.14
CA GLU A 785 -28.09 -35.33 -20.81
C GLU A 785 -27.78 -35.24 -22.30
N SER A 786 -28.25 -34.19 -23.01
CA SER A 786 -27.96 -34.00 -24.43
C SER A 786 -26.48 -33.70 -24.69
N THR A 787 -25.79 -33.16 -23.68
CA THR A 787 -24.41 -32.68 -23.83
C THR A 787 -23.34 -33.71 -23.45
N VAL A 788 -23.70 -34.85 -22.84
CA VAL A 788 -22.75 -35.95 -22.54
C VAL A 788 -22.02 -36.45 -23.78
N LYS A 789 -22.68 -36.48 -24.94
CA LYS A 789 -22.06 -36.85 -26.23
C LYS A 789 -20.85 -35.98 -26.59
N TYR A 790 -20.87 -34.70 -26.20
CA TYR A 790 -19.74 -33.78 -26.40
C TYR A 790 -18.63 -33.98 -25.38
N HIS A 791 -18.95 -34.42 -24.15
CA HIS A 791 -17.94 -34.85 -23.19
C HIS A 791 -17.15 -36.06 -23.73
N ILE A 792 -17.86 -37.05 -24.30
CA ILE A 792 -17.23 -38.22 -24.94
C ILE A 792 -16.36 -37.80 -26.12
N TRP A 793 -16.89 -36.97 -27.03
CA TRP A 793 -16.14 -36.47 -28.19
C TRP A 793 -14.90 -35.64 -27.80
N LEU A 794 -15.03 -34.75 -26.81
CA LEU A 794 -13.90 -33.99 -26.26
C LEU A 794 -12.88 -34.92 -25.60
N GLY A 795 -13.33 -35.93 -24.86
CA GLY A 795 -12.47 -36.93 -24.24
C GLY A 795 -11.60 -37.67 -25.26
N HIS A 796 -12.21 -38.13 -26.37
CA HIS A 796 -11.46 -38.73 -27.47
C HIS A 796 -10.49 -37.75 -28.12
N THR A 797 -10.90 -36.50 -28.33
CA THR A 797 -10.04 -35.46 -28.93
C THR A 797 -8.83 -35.16 -28.05
N VAL A 798 -9.03 -35.02 -26.74
CA VAL A 798 -7.97 -34.83 -25.73
C VAL A 798 -6.99 -35.99 -25.76
N LEU A 799 -7.51 -37.23 -25.71
CA LEU A 799 -6.67 -38.42 -25.70
C LEU A 799 -5.84 -38.52 -26.98
N THR A 800 -6.44 -38.29 -28.15
CA THR A 800 -5.74 -38.31 -29.44
C THR A 800 -4.64 -37.25 -29.51
N LEU A 801 -4.92 -36.02 -29.09
CA LEU A 801 -3.93 -34.93 -29.13
C LEU A 801 -2.76 -35.19 -28.18
N PHE A 802 -3.01 -35.67 -26.96
CA PHE A 802 -1.93 -36.00 -26.02
C PHE A 802 -1.15 -37.25 -26.43
N THR A 803 -1.81 -38.23 -27.04
CA THR A 803 -1.13 -39.41 -27.59
C THR A 803 -0.25 -39.03 -28.77
N ALA A 804 -0.74 -38.19 -29.69
CA ALA A 804 0.05 -37.67 -30.81
C ALA A 804 1.22 -36.80 -30.34
N HIS A 805 1.00 -35.95 -29.33
CA HIS A 805 2.06 -35.18 -28.65
C HIS A 805 3.17 -36.11 -28.12
N GLY A 806 2.80 -37.16 -27.38
CA GLY A 806 3.76 -38.13 -26.86
C GLY A 806 4.51 -38.88 -27.96
N LEU A 807 3.79 -39.35 -28.99
CA LEU A 807 4.39 -40.05 -30.14
C LEU A 807 5.37 -39.17 -30.91
N CYS A 808 5.04 -37.89 -31.16
CA CYS A 808 5.94 -36.97 -31.84
C CYS A 808 7.25 -36.75 -31.04
N TYR A 809 7.17 -36.62 -29.72
CA TYR A 809 8.37 -36.54 -28.87
C TYR A 809 9.18 -37.84 -28.87
N ILE A 810 8.51 -39.00 -28.81
CA ILE A 810 9.19 -40.30 -28.88
C ILE A 810 9.94 -40.46 -30.21
N ILE A 811 9.32 -40.10 -31.34
CA ILE A 811 9.96 -40.16 -32.65
C ILE A 811 11.13 -39.17 -32.73
N PHE A 812 10.93 -37.93 -32.26
CA PHE A 812 11.99 -36.92 -32.23
C PHE A 812 13.19 -37.39 -31.40
N TRP A 813 12.97 -37.95 -30.21
CA TRP A 813 14.04 -38.46 -29.36
C TRP A 813 14.71 -39.72 -29.92
N ALA A 814 13.96 -40.65 -30.52
CA ALA A 814 14.54 -41.84 -31.14
C ALA A 814 15.49 -41.47 -32.29
N ASP A 815 15.12 -40.50 -33.12
CA ASP A 815 15.91 -40.10 -34.29
C ASP A 815 17.12 -39.23 -33.92
N THR A 816 16.97 -38.35 -32.91
CA THR A 816 18.09 -37.51 -32.42
C THR A 816 19.08 -38.27 -31.53
N SER A 817 18.69 -39.39 -30.93
CA SER A 817 19.61 -40.24 -30.15
C SER A 817 20.53 -41.10 -31.04
N ASP A 818 20.07 -41.53 -32.23
CA ASP A 818 20.92 -42.24 -33.21
C ASP A 818 22.00 -41.33 -33.85
N VAL A 819 21.81 -40.01 -33.86
CA VAL A 819 22.80 -39.04 -34.39
C VAL A 819 23.95 -38.77 -33.42
N GLY A 820 23.70 -38.87 -32.10
CA GLY A 820 24.73 -38.64 -31.07
C GLY A 820 25.84 -39.69 -31.03
N ASP A 821 25.55 -40.92 -31.46
CA ASP A 821 26.54 -42.00 -31.50
C ASP A 821 27.33 -42.04 -32.83
N ALA A 822 26.84 -41.38 -33.90
CA ALA A 822 27.48 -41.36 -35.22
C ALA A 822 28.53 -40.23 -35.41
N GLU A 823 28.61 -39.25 -34.50
CA GLU A 823 29.67 -38.21 -34.50
C GLU A 823 30.89 -38.56 -33.60
N MET A 824 30.93 -39.77 -33.03
CA MET A 824 32.06 -40.29 -32.23
C MET A 824 32.85 -41.45 -32.88
N GLU A 825 32.70 -41.67 -34.20
CA GLU A 825 33.65 -42.40 -35.06
C GLU A 825 34.15 -41.49 -36.18
#